data_AF-A0A497QGD7-F1
#
_entry.id   AF-A0A497QGD7-F1
#
_cell.length_a   1.000
_cell.length_b   1.000
_cell.length_c   1.000
_cell.angle_alpha   90.00
_cell.angle_beta   90.00
_cell.angle_gamma   90.00
#
_symmetry.space_group_name_H-M   'P 1'
#
loop_
_entity.id
_entity.type
_entity.pdbx_description
1 polymer ?
#
loop_
_entity_poly.entity_id
_entity_poly.type
_entity_poly.pdbx_seq_one_letter_code
_entity_poly.pdbx_strand_id
1 'polypeptide(L)'
;MKIKGIKYIAPFLDNSGYAKAARGNILALHKQGVPLTLDPISFEQARPDLGVDGKILNELINKEIDYNVVLIHTTPEFWSKYREQGKINCGYTIWETSKLHPDWPGYINDNVQKVLVGCSWNEGVFRESGVKIPIGVVPHGIDMDGFKGIEPFHIAGVKKDAYVFYDIFQWCYDEKTRVLTRDGFKYFKEVSYDDEIATLNLKTEELEYQKPEKIVRFRRNDKMISIKGRLFDVCVTPDHKMVVKEKSESNWRLTPLNELISKGKSDQKILPEKYRAKKNCKWLEGVEESIFKIPMLADNKYPIREHTTTEISMDVFLEFFGWYLSGGSTYAAKRGYVNTITQTKEKYIPEIMECIKRMGFNPFKKNKDIIFHSREMHYYLKKFGKSKDKFIPVWIKNLSSRQIKIFLDSLFKGDGSLYKNGDWVKYTTTSKRLAEDVQECLLKIGLSGAISTEDPMLKTPEKIGDRYIRGKLLQYIVSVNRERNEPSMCYAKLQEIDYDGFVHCLTVPNHTMLVERNGKVIFSGNTERKHPLAVIKGYWHEFKEEDNVALVLKTYRSSYEEAEKNAIRTTIKRLKMVTPMDYYPPIYLIPNMLTEAEILGLHARGDCYVSLDRGEGFGLSHFTAGAAGNPLIATNFGGVTEYAKDDNSYLVDYTLTPVYGMPWSPWYRGDQLWSEPDILHGASLMRHVYENQEESKARGRKLRKYISKNFTWEVIGKKIIKEIEII
;
A
#
# COMPACT_ATOMS: atom_id res chain seq x y z
N MET A 1 16.50 -21.07 -40.24
CA MET A 1 17.41 -20.44 -41.24
C MET A 1 18.83 -20.36 -40.68
N LYS A 2 19.80 -19.72 -41.37
CA LYS A 2 21.09 -19.33 -40.77
C LYS A 2 21.04 -17.90 -40.23
N ILE A 3 21.60 -17.65 -39.04
CA ILE A 3 21.74 -16.29 -38.49
C ILE A 3 22.92 -15.56 -39.16
N LYS A 4 22.68 -14.32 -39.62
CA LYS A 4 23.73 -13.35 -40.01
C LYS A 4 24.19 -12.50 -38.82
N GLY A 5 23.20 -12.03 -38.06
CA GLY A 5 23.33 -11.14 -36.91
C GLY A 5 21.96 -10.88 -36.29
N ILE A 6 21.94 -10.37 -35.06
CA ILE A 6 20.72 -10.14 -34.27
C ILE A 6 20.69 -8.70 -33.76
N LYS A 7 19.56 -8.02 -33.98
CA LYS A 7 19.20 -6.81 -33.23
C LYS A 7 18.46 -7.21 -31.96
N TYR A 8 18.98 -6.85 -30.79
CA TYR A 8 18.41 -7.22 -29.48
C TYR A 8 17.80 -5.98 -28.81
N ILE A 9 16.50 -6.01 -28.54
CA ILE A 9 15.71 -4.88 -28.06
C ILE A 9 15.19 -5.20 -26.66
N ALA A 10 15.74 -4.56 -25.62
CA ALA A 10 15.48 -4.95 -24.22
C ALA A 10 15.85 -3.88 -23.19
N PRO A 11 15.31 -3.92 -21.95
CA PRO A 11 15.65 -3.00 -20.87
C PRO A 11 16.99 -3.35 -20.18
N PHE A 12 18.01 -3.77 -20.93
CA PHE A 12 19.23 -4.37 -20.37
C PHE A 12 20.09 -3.41 -19.52
N LEU A 13 19.82 -2.11 -19.56
CA LEU A 13 20.45 -1.08 -18.71
C LEU A 13 19.65 -0.76 -17.43
N ASP A 14 18.47 -1.32 -17.22
CA ASP A 14 17.67 -1.14 -16.00
C ASP A 14 18.20 -2.03 -14.84
N ASN A 15 17.65 -1.87 -13.64
CA ASN A 15 18.01 -2.66 -12.46
C ASN A 15 17.05 -3.86 -12.22
N SER A 16 15.98 -3.97 -13.01
CA SER A 16 14.95 -5.02 -12.91
C SER A 16 15.45 -6.45 -13.18
N GLY A 17 14.64 -7.44 -12.80
CA GLY A 17 14.88 -8.85 -13.17
C GLY A 17 14.87 -9.10 -14.68
N TYR A 18 13.99 -8.40 -15.43
CA TYR A 18 13.97 -8.41 -16.89
C TYR A 18 15.30 -7.88 -17.47
N ALA A 19 15.87 -6.84 -16.86
CA ALA A 19 17.16 -6.29 -17.26
C ALA A 19 18.30 -7.30 -17.06
N LYS A 20 18.36 -7.96 -15.91
CA LYS A 20 19.36 -9.00 -15.63
C LYS A 20 19.22 -10.20 -16.57
N ALA A 21 18.00 -10.64 -16.86
CA ALA A 21 17.72 -11.69 -17.84
C ALA A 21 18.17 -11.29 -19.26
N ALA A 22 17.88 -10.05 -19.69
CA ALA A 22 18.31 -9.54 -20.97
C ALA A 22 19.84 -9.45 -21.09
N ARG A 23 20.53 -8.95 -20.05
CA ARG A 23 22.00 -8.92 -20.00
C ARG A 23 22.60 -10.33 -20.17
N GLY A 24 22.14 -11.30 -19.38
CA GLY A 24 22.64 -12.68 -19.47
C GLY A 24 22.45 -13.29 -20.86
N ASN A 25 21.31 -13.04 -21.52
CA ASN A 25 21.03 -13.52 -22.87
C ASN A 25 21.88 -12.81 -23.95
N ILE A 26 22.15 -11.51 -23.80
CA ILE A 26 23.03 -10.74 -24.70
C ILE A 26 24.48 -11.21 -24.58
N LEU A 27 24.98 -11.37 -23.35
CA LEU A 27 26.34 -11.83 -23.08
C LEU A 27 26.55 -13.28 -23.51
N ALA A 28 25.52 -14.14 -23.37
CA ALA A 28 25.50 -15.49 -23.93
C ALA A 28 25.67 -15.52 -25.45
N LEU A 29 24.92 -14.68 -26.18
CA LEU A 29 25.04 -14.55 -27.64
C LEU A 29 26.39 -13.97 -28.07
N HIS A 30 26.89 -12.96 -27.36
CA HIS A 30 28.21 -12.37 -27.60
C HIS A 30 29.34 -13.39 -27.39
N LYS A 31 29.26 -14.22 -26.34
CA LYS A 31 30.20 -15.32 -26.06
C LYS A 31 30.13 -16.46 -27.10
N GLN A 32 29.12 -16.50 -27.97
CA GLN A 32 29.06 -17.38 -29.15
C GLN A 32 29.56 -16.71 -30.45
N GLY A 33 30.04 -15.46 -30.40
CA GLY A 33 30.54 -14.73 -31.57
C GLY A 33 29.43 -14.28 -32.54
N VAL A 34 28.18 -14.26 -32.11
CA VAL A 34 27.05 -13.76 -32.94
C VAL A 34 27.21 -12.23 -33.12
N PRO A 35 27.12 -11.70 -34.35
CA PRO A 35 27.07 -10.25 -34.55
C PRO A 35 25.81 -9.66 -33.89
N LEU A 36 26.01 -8.75 -32.94
CA LEU A 36 24.94 -8.10 -32.18
C LEU A 36 24.92 -6.59 -32.40
N THR A 37 23.71 -6.05 -32.44
CA THR A 37 23.43 -4.62 -32.25
C THR A 37 22.31 -4.47 -31.22
N LEU A 38 22.47 -3.56 -30.27
CA LEU A 38 21.55 -3.42 -29.13
C LEU A 38 20.74 -2.12 -29.23
N ASP A 39 19.44 -2.25 -28.99
CA ASP A 39 18.46 -1.16 -28.96
C ASP A 39 17.98 -1.01 -27.50
N PRO A 40 18.59 -0.12 -26.70
CA PRO A 40 18.28 0.02 -25.28
C PRO A 40 16.95 0.73 -25.09
N ILE A 41 15.94 -0.03 -24.67
CA ILE A 41 14.73 0.54 -24.07
C ILE A 41 14.90 0.69 -22.57
N SER A 42 13.95 1.31 -21.88
CA SER A 42 14.01 1.45 -20.43
C SER A 42 12.62 1.65 -19.82
N PHE A 43 12.42 1.03 -18.67
CA PHE A 43 11.25 1.15 -17.80
C PHE A 43 11.61 1.75 -16.43
N GLU A 44 12.90 1.85 -16.09
CA GLU A 44 13.42 2.33 -14.80
C GLU A 44 14.45 3.47 -14.97
N GLN A 45 14.44 4.45 -14.06
CA GLN A 45 15.43 5.54 -14.04
C GLN A 45 16.78 5.13 -13.40
N ALA A 46 16.81 4.03 -12.64
CA ALA A 46 18.00 3.56 -11.94
C ALA A 46 18.95 2.80 -12.90
N ARG A 47 20.22 3.21 -12.93
CA ARG A 47 21.30 2.52 -13.63
C ARG A 47 22.20 1.83 -12.60
N PRO A 48 22.28 0.48 -12.55
CA PRO A 48 23.33 -0.19 -11.79
C PRO A 48 24.69 0.04 -12.45
N ASP A 49 25.77 -0.02 -11.67
CA ASP A 49 27.09 -0.27 -12.26
C ASP A 49 27.13 -1.72 -12.75
N LEU A 50 27.57 -1.90 -13.99
CA LEU A 50 27.65 -3.17 -14.71
C LEU A 50 29.11 -3.58 -14.99
N GLY A 51 30.10 -2.83 -14.50
CA GLY A 51 31.51 -3.20 -14.54
C GLY A 51 32.04 -3.54 -15.94
N VAL A 52 32.51 -4.77 -16.13
CA VAL A 52 33.06 -5.25 -17.42
C VAL A 52 31.94 -5.50 -18.42
N ASP A 53 30.85 -6.16 -18.01
CA ASP A 53 29.69 -6.43 -18.87
C ASP A 53 29.06 -5.12 -19.38
N GLY A 54 29.04 -4.08 -18.55
CA GLY A 54 28.60 -2.74 -18.95
C GLY A 54 29.40 -2.15 -20.11
N LYS A 55 30.70 -2.44 -20.22
CA LYS A 55 31.53 -1.99 -21.35
C LYS A 55 31.15 -2.75 -22.63
N ILE A 56 31.06 -4.07 -22.53
CA ILE A 56 30.65 -4.96 -23.64
C ILE A 56 29.27 -4.54 -24.18
N LEU A 57 28.31 -4.27 -23.29
CA LEU A 57 26.98 -3.81 -23.67
C LEU A 57 27.03 -2.46 -24.41
N ASN A 58 27.77 -1.48 -23.88
CA ASN A 58 27.89 -0.16 -24.51
C ASN A 58 28.58 -0.20 -25.89
N GLU A 59 29.56 -1.08 -26.10
CA GLU A 59 30.23 -1.29 -27.41
C GLU A 59 29.34 -1.96 -28.48
N LEU A 60 28.14 -2.41 -28.11
CA LEU A 60 27.17 -3.05 -29.00
C LEU A 60 25.90 -2.19 -29.21
N ILE A 61 25.70 -1.10 -28.46
CA ILE A 61 24.56 -0.19 -28.62
C ILE A 61 24.62 0.49 -29.99
N ASN A 62 23.54 0.37 -30.78
CA ASN A 62 23.40 0.93 -32.12
C ASN A 62 24.55 0.60 -33.09
N LYS A 63 25.26 -0.51 -32.87
CA LYS A 63 26.37 -0.96 -33.72
C LYS A 63 25.90 -1.32 -35.13
N GLU A 64 26.60 -0.85 -36.15
CA GLU A 64 26.25 -1.13 -37.54
C GLU A 64 26.71 -2.56 -37.94
N ILE A 65 25.74 -3.41 -38.29
CA ILE A 65 25.94 -4.81 -38.73
C ILE A 65 24.87 -5.21 -39.77
N ASP A 66 25.14 -6.27 -40.55
CA ASP A 66 24.08 -6.99 -41.30
C ASP A 66 23.39 -8.00 -40.37
N TYR A 67 22.10 -7.80 -40.11
CA TYR A 67 21.27 -8.66 -39.26
C TYR A 67 19.98 -9.08 -40.00
N ASN A 68 19.59 -10.34 -39.81
CA ASN A 68 18.34 -10.90 -40.33
C ASN A 68 17.32 -11.25 -39.23
N VAL A 69 17.70 -11.09 -37.96
CA VAL A 69 16.85 -11.40 -36.79
C VAL A 69 16.68 -10.18 -35.91
N VAL A 70 15.46 -9.99 -35.39
CA VAL A 70 15.16 -9.03 -34.31
C VAL A 70 14.62 -9.82 -33.11
N LEU A 71 15.23 -9.64 -31.94
CA LEU A 71 14.82 -10.29 -30.70
C LEU A 71 14.30 -9.23 -29.72
N ILE A 72 13.01 -9.29 -29.42
CA ILE A 72 12.26 -8.29 -28.64
C ILE A 72 12.00 -8.85 -27.24
N HIS A 73 12.81 -8.47 -26.26
CA HIS A 73 12.74 -8.97 -24.88
C HIS A 73 11.98 -7.97 -24.00
N THR A 74 10.65 -7.98 -24.15
CA THR A 74 9.68 -7.12 -23.44
C THR A 74 8.40 -7.88 -23.18
N THR A 75 7.46 -7.30 -22.43
CA THR A 75 6.08 -7.79 -22.44
C THR A 75 5.46 -7.67 -23.85
N PRO A 76 4.60 -8.62 -24.28
CA PRO A 76 4.11 -8.73 -25.66
C PRO A 76 3.40 -7.51 -26.25
N GLU A 77 2.69 -6.71 -25.45
CA GLU A 77 1.94 -5.55 -25.96
C GLU A 77 2.81 -4.51 -26.68
N PHE A 78 4.13 -4.52 -26.46
CA PHE A 78 5.08 -3.63 -27.13
C PHE A 78 5.68 -4.20 -28.42
N TRP A 79 5.55 -5.51 -28.72
CA TRP A 79 6.28 -6.13 -29.85
C TRP A 79 5.90 -5.57 -31.22
N SER A 80 4.66 -5.10 -31.38
CA SER A 80 4.16 -4.43 -32.58
C SER A 80 4.92 -3.15 -32.95
N LYS A 81 5.49 -2.46 -31.96
CA LYS A 81 6.32 -1.24 -32.11
C LYS A 81 7.76 -1.56 -32.56
N TYR A 82 8.25 -2.74 -32.20
CA TYR A 82 9.67 -3.09 -32.27
C TYR A 82 10.00 -4.16 -33.34
N ARG A 83 8.98 -4.78 -33.95
CA ARG A 83 9.16 -5.69 -35.08
C ARG A 83 9.58 -4.96 -36.36
N GLU A 84 10.40 -5.61 -37.18
CA GLU A 84 10.87 -5.08 -38.46
C GLU A 84 10.41 -5.94 -39.64
N GLN A 85 9.95 -5.29 -40.71
CA GLN A 85 9.50 -5.96 -41.93
C GLN A 85 10.69 -6.56 -42.70
N GLY A 86 10.53 -7.80 -43.18
CA GLY A 86 11.62 -8.52 -43.88
C GLY A 86 12.71 -9.08 -42.96
N LYS A 87 12.59 -8.92 -41.63
CA LYS A 87 13.39 -9.61 -40.63
C LYS A 87 12.59 -10.78 -40.03
N ILE A 88 13.29 -11.72 -39.39
CA ILE A 88 12.65 -12.75 -38.55
C ILE A 88 12.59 -12.22 -37.13
N ASN A 89 11.37 -12.02 -36.64
CA ASN A 89 11.07 -11.37 -35.37
C ASN A 89 10.78 -12.44 -34.31
N CYS A 90 11.52 -12.42 -33.21
CA CYS A 90 11.39 -13.34 -32.09
C CYS A 90 11.05 -12.56 -30.82
N GLY A 91 9.95 -12.91 -30.14
CA GLY A 91 9.61 -12.33 -28.85
C GLY A 91 10.30 -13.09 -27.71
N TYR A 92 10.65 -12.42 -26.61
CA TYR A 92 11.13 -13.08 -25.39
C TYR A 92 10.42 -12.48 -24.17
N THR A 93 9.75 -13.33 -23.38
CA THR A 93 8.99 -12.91 -22.19
C THR A 93 8.83 -14.06 -21.20
N ILE A 94 8.57 -13.75 -19.93
CA ILE A 94 8.36 -14.73 -18.84
C ILE A 94 7.06 -14.42 -18.10
N TRP A 95 6.52 -15.42 -17.38
CA TRP A 95 5.24 -15.28 -16.70
C TRP A 95 5.18 -16.03 -15.37
N GLU A 96 4.40 -15.54 -14.39
CA GLU A 96 4.47 -15.98 -12.99
C GLU A 96 3.15 -16.57 -12.43
N THR A 97 2.08 -16.70 -13.22
CA THR A 97 0.77 -17.26 -12.79
C THR A 97 0.18 -18.22 -13.83
N SER A 98 -0.89 -18.95 -13.49
CA SER A 98 -1.36 -20.14 -14.24
C SER A 98 -1.88 -19.90 -15.67
N LYS A 99 -2.06 -18.66 -16.12
CA LYS A 99 -2.46 -18.27 -17.49
C LYS A 99 -2.13 -16.81 -17.75
N LEU A 100 -1.93 -16.46 -19.02
CA LEU A 100 -1.52 -15.11 -19.46
C LEU A 100 -2.61 -14.05 -19.25
N HIS A 101 -2.29 -12.79 -19.55
CA HIS A 101 -3.31 -11.81 -19.86
C HIS A 101 -4.03 -12.19 -21.17
N PRO A 102 -5.38 -12.13 -21.29
CA PRO A 102 -6.08 -12.60 -22.48
C PRO A 102 -5.68 -11.96 -23.82
N ASP A 103 -5.13 -10.74 -23.80
CA ASP A 103 -4.67 -10.05 -25.02
C ASP A 103 -3.27 -10.51 -25.48
N TRP A 104 -2.44 -11.04 -24.57
CA TRP A 104 -1.07 -11.47 -24.87
C TRP A 104 -1.00 -12.54 -25.97
N PRO A 105 -1.84 -13.61 -25.99
CA PRO A 105 -1.90 -14.55 -27.09
C PRO A 105 -2.08 -13.89 -28.47
N GLY A 106 -2.88 -12.82 -28.57
CA GLY A 106 -3.01 -12.03 -29.80
C GLY A 106 -1.71 -11.32 -30.16
N TYR A 107 -1.17 -10.52 -29.23
CA TYR A 107 0.09 -9.80 -29.44
C TYR A 107 1.27 -10.73 -29.80
N ILE A 108 1.32 -11.93 -29.20
CA ILE A 108 2.31 -12.96 -29.50
C ILE A 108 2.11 -13.50 -30.92
N ASN A 109 0.91 -14.00 -31.25
CA ASN A 109 0.63 -14.64 -32.54
C ASN A 109 0.78 -13.68 -33.74
N ASP A 110 0.45 -12.40 -33.57
CA ASP A 110 0.34 -11.43 -34.67
C ASP A 110 1.65 -10.68 -34.99
N ASN A 111 2.65 -10.71 -34.11
CA ASN A 111 3.83 -9.83 -34.20
C ASN A 111 5.18 -10.54 -34.35
N VAL A 112 5.30 -11.81 -33.96
CA VAL A 112 6.58 -12.55 -33.98
C VAL A 112 6.40 -13.95 -34.60
N GLN A 113 7.43 -14.45 -35.28
CA GLN A 113 7.44 -15.79 -35.86
C GLN A 113 7.64 -16.89 -34.80
N LYS A 114 8.23 -16.54 -33.66
CA LYS A 114 8.46 -17.43 -32.52
C LYS A 114 8.47 -16.62 -31.22
N VAL A 115 8.00 -17.22 -30.13
CA VAL A 115 8.20 -16.70 -28.77
C VAL A 115 9.17 -17.59 -27.99
N LEU A 116 10.04 -16.96 -27.23
CA LEU A 116 10.99 -17.60 -26.32
C LEU A 116 10.54 -17.36 -24.87
N VAL A 117 10.55 -18.41 -24.05
CA VAL A 117 10.05 -18.39 -22.66
C VAL A 117 11.07 -19.01 -21.70
N GLY A 118 11.06 -18.58 -20.43
CA GLY A 118 12.10 -18.92 -19.46
C GLY A 118 12.11 -20.38 -18.96
N CYS A 119 11.00 -21.11 -19.11
CA CYS A 119 10.87 -22.47 -18.59
C CYS A 119 9.80 -23.27 -19.33
N SER A 120 9.83 -24.59 -19.17
CA SER A 120 8.84 -25.52 -19.74
C SER A 120 7.46 -25.35 -19.12
N TRP A 121 7.38 -24.88 -17.87
CA TRP A 121 6.12 -24.47 -17.25
C TRP A 121 5.50 -23.26 -17.95
N ASN A 122 6.32 -22.26 -18.34
CA ASN A 122 5.83 -21.17 -19.19
C ASN A 122 5.40 -21.67 -20.57
N GLU A 123 6.05 -22.66 -21.19
CA GLU A 123 5.55 -23.19 -22.47
C GLU A 123 4.11 -23.74 -22.34
N GLY A 124 3.84 -24.56 -21.32
CA GLY A 124 2.50 -25.06 -21.04
C GLY A 124 1.49 -23.92 -20.85
N VAL A 125 1.79 -22.99 -19.93
CA VAL A 125 0.94 -21.83 -19.62
C VAL A 125 0.66 -20.95 -20.85
N PHE A 126 1.65 -20.73 -21.73
CA PHE A 126 1.47 -19.95 -22.96
C PHE A 126 0.63 -20.71 -23.99
N ARG A 127 0.87 -22.02 -24.14
CA ARG A 127 0.12 -22.91 -25.06
C ARG A 127 -1.35 -22.98 -24.67
N GLU A 128 -1.64 -23.24 -23.39
CA GLU A 128 -2.98 -23.30 -22.80
C GLU A 128 -3.70 -21.94 -22.86
N SER A 129 -2.96 -20.84 -22.77
CA SER A 129 -3.50 -19.49 -22.96
C SER A 129 -3.82 -19.16 -24.43
N GLY A 130 -3.47 -20.01 -25.40
CA GLY A 130 -3.81 -19.84 -26.82
C GLY A 130 -2.69 -19.33 -27.73
N VAL A 131 -1.42 -19.48 -27.35
CA VAL A 131 -0.27 -19.22 -28.24
C VAL A 131 -0.13 -20.35 -29.27
N LYS A 132 -0.31 -20.01 -30.54
CA LYS A 132 -0.38 -20.93 -31.69
C LYS A 132 0.95 -21.05 -32.44
N ILE A 133 1.77 -19.99 -32.41
CA ILE A 133 3.10 -19.98 -33.03
C ILE A 133 4.06 -20.95 -32.29
N PRO A 134 5.23 -21.27 -32.90
CA PRO A 134 6.32 -21.93 -32.19
C PRO A 134 6.65 -21.22 -30.86
N ILE A 135 6.86 -22.02 -29.82
CA ILE A 135 7.40 -21.60 -28.52
C ILE A 135 8.76 -22.28 -28.39
N GLY A 136 9.77 -21.57 -27.88
CA GLY A 136 11.08 -22.12 -27.57
C GLY A 136 11.42 -21.90 -26.10
N VAL A 137 11.68 -22.97 -25.35
CA VAL A 137 12.08 -22.87 -23.94
C VAL A 137 13.55 -22.46 -23.87
N VAL A 138 13.83 -21.21 -23.49
CA VAL A 138 15.17 -20.64 -23.33
C VAL A 138 15.30 -20.07 -21.91
N PRO A 139 15.81 -20.86 -20.96
CA PRO A 139 16.12 -20.40 -19.61
C PRO A 139 17.14 -19.25 -19.59
N HIS A 140 17.15 -18.48 -18.51
CA HIS A 140 18.17 -17.45 -18.32
C HIS A 140 19.55 -18.08 -18.09
N GLY A 141 20.55 -17.58 -18.80
CA GLY A 141 21.93 -18.06 -18.67
C GLY A 141 22.68 -17.39 -17.52
N ILE A 142 23.58 -18.15 -16.90
CA ILE A 142 24.51 -17.65 -15.87
C ILE A 142 25.97 -17.88 -16.28
N ASP A 143 26.86 -17.02 -15.80
CA ASP A 143 28.29 -17.29 -15.83
C ASP A 143 28.72 -18.08 -14.59
N MET A 144 29.51 -19.13 -14.78
CA MET A 144 30.01 -19.96 -13.67
C MET A 144 31.39 -19.50 -13.19
N ASP A 145 32.10 -18.68 -13.96
CA ASP A 145 33.43 -18.16 -13.62
C ASP A 145 33.33 -17.06 -12.55
N GLY A 146 32.29 -16.22 -12.59
CA GLY A 146 31.98 -15.22 -11.56
C GLY A 146 31.77 -15.78 -10.14
N PHE A 147 31.61 -17.09 -9.96
CA PHE A 147 31.57 -17.75 -8.63
C PHE A 147 32.97 -18.16 -8.11
N LYS A 148 34.06 -17.90 -8.84
CA LYS A 148 35.42 -18.24 -8.44
C LYS A 148 36.05 -17.11 -7.62
N GLY A 149 36.69 -17.44 -6.49
CA GLY A 149 37.37 -16.45 -5.65
C GLY A 149 36.43 -15.45 -4.96
N ILE A 150 35.14 -15.78 -4.84
CA ILE A 150 34.16 -14.98 -4.11
C ILE A 150 34.34 -15.19 -2.60
N GLU A 151 34.71 -14.13 -1.91
CA GLU A 151 34.76 -14.10 -0.44
C GLU A 151 33.34 -14.14 0.17
N PRO A 152 33.08 -14.97 1.19
CA PRO A 152 31.80 -15.00 1.89
C PRO A 152 31.46 -13.64 2.54
N PHE A 153 30.26 -13.12 2.27
CA PHE A 153 29.84 -11.82 2.75
C PHE A 153 29.73 -11.78 4.28
N HIS A 154 30.29 -10.75 4.91
CA HIS A 154 30.27 -10.61 6.37
C HIS A 154 28.90 -10.12 6.87
N ILE A 155 28.11 -11.03 7.44
CA ILE A 155 26.80 -10.72 8.00
C ILE A 155 26.95 -10.36 9.47
N ALA A 156 26.87 -9.06 9.78
CA ALA A 156 27.10 -8.53 11.11
C ALA A 156 26.19 -9.17 12.19
N GLY A 157 26.81 -9.73 13.23
CA GLY A 157 26.14 -10.36 14.37
C GLY A 157 25.76 -11.83 14.19
N VAL A 158 25.93 -12.42 13.00
CA VAL A 158 25.77 -13.87 12.79
C VAL A 158 27.05 -14.58 13.28
N LYS A 159 26.91 -15.68 14.04
CA LYS A 159 28.08 -16.47 14.43
C LYS A 159 28.76 -17.10 13.21
N LYS A 160 30.06 -17.42 13.31
CA LYS A 160 30.80 -18.04 12.20
C LYS A 160 30.35 -19.47 11.90
N ASP A 161 29.82 -20.14 12.92
CA ASP A 161 29.37 -21.53 12.99
C ASP A 161 27.83 -21.70 12.90
N ALA A 162 27.06 -20.60 12.85
CA ALA A 162 25.61 -20.65 12.75
C ALA A 162 25.13 -20.92 11.31
N TYR A 163 24.13 -21.79 11.16
CA TYR A 163 23.57 -22.19 9.87
C TYR A 163 22.59 -21.12 9.33
N VAL A 164 22.86 -20.57 8.13
CA VAL A 164 22.17 -19.41 7.57
C VAL A 164 21.11 -19.77 6.51
N PHE A 165 19.85 -19.44 6.79
CA PHE A 165 18.74 -19.35 5.83
C PHE A 165 18.62 -17.91 5.26
N TYR A 166 18.20 -17.67 4.00
CA TYR A 166 18.12 -16.29 3.45
C TYR A 166 17.16 -16.03 2.23
N ASP A 167 16.68 -14.77 2.05
CA ASP A 167 15.68 -14.31 1.03
C ASP A 167 15.63 -12.74 0.71
N ILE A 168 14.86 -12.25 -0.31
CA ILE A 168 14.96 -10.89 -0.98
C ILE A 168 13.61 -10.21 -1.53
N PHE A 169 13.14 -8.98 -1.09
CA PHE A 169 11.80 -8.32 -1.43
C PHE A 169 11.54 -6.77 -1.04
N GLN A 170 10.36 -6.08 -1.35
CA GLN A 170 10.00 -4.57 -1.33
C GLN A 170 8.52 -4.06 -0.91
N TRP A 171 8.11 -2.72 -0.85
CA TRP A 171 6.76 -2.12 -0.34
C TRP A 171 6.19 -0.65 -0.80
N CYS A 172 5.09 -0.04 -0.20
CA CYS A 172 4.07 1.01 -0.72
C CYS A 172 3.89 2.59 -0.33
N TYR A 173 2.85 3.11 0.44
CA TYR A 173 2.15 4.51 0.54
C TYR A 173 2.90 5.77 1.16
N ASP A 174 2.43 7.07 1.21
CA ASP A 174 3.12 8.26 1.86
C ASP A 174 2.85 8.64 3.37
N GLU A 175 3.72 9.49 4.00
CA GLU A 175 3.68 9.95 5.42
C GLU A 175 2.62 10.99 5.80
N LYS A 176 2.25 11.87 4.86
CA LYS A 176 1.33 12.99 5.14
C LYS A 176 -0.12 12.52 5.16
N THR A 177 -0.34 11.28 4.73
CA THR A 177 -1.60 10.57 4.78
C THR A 177 -1.89 10.04 6.19
N ARG A 178 -3.15 10.19 6.61
CA ARG A 178 -3.73 9.68 7.85
C ARG A 178 -4.79 8.62 7.53
N VAL A 179 -5.20 7.87 8.54
CA VAL A 179 -6.32 6.92 8.47
C VAL A 179 -7.33 7.21 9.58
N LEU A 180 -8.61 7.01 9.33
CA LEU A 180 -9.65 7.13 10.36
C LEU A 180 -9.68 5.86 11.23
N THR A 181 -9.70 6.06 12.55
CA THR A 181 -9.87 5.02 13.59
C THR A 181 -11.13 5.33 14.40
N ARG A 182 -11.58 4.43 15.32
CA ARG A 182 -12.70 4.78 16.23
C ARG A 182 -12.43 6.00 17.12
N ASP A 183 -11.16 6.35 17.40
CA ASP A 183 -10.78 7.56 18.14
C ASP A 183 -10.82 8.84 17.26
N GLY A 184 -10.81 8.71 15.94
CA GLY A 184 -10.61 9.79 14.97
C GLY A 184 -9.39 9.56 14.06
N PHE A 185 -8.92 10.60 13.37
CA PHE A 185 -7.83 10.52 12.39
C PHE A 185 -6.44 10.44 13.04
N LYS A 186 -5.77 9.28 12.89
CA LYS A 186 -4.38 9.05 13.31
C LYS A 186 -3.47 9.05 12.07
N TYR A 187 -2.26 9.62 12.14
CA TYR A 187 -1.25 9.37 11.11
C TYR A 187 -0.88 7.89 11.10
N PHE A 188 -0.51 7.30 9.96
CA PHE A 188 -0.10 5.88 9.92
C PHE A 188 1.11 5.54 10.82
N LYS A 189 1.83 6.54 11.34
CA LYS A 189 2.89 6.39 12.36
C LYS A 189 2.37 6.19 13.79
N GLU A 190 1.12 6.56 14.05
CA GLU A 190 0.43 6.56 15.35
C GLU A 190 -0.51 5.36 15.53
N VAL A 191 -0.70 4.54 14.47
CA VAL A 191 -1.61 3.39 14.46
C VAL A 191 -0.97 2.15 15.09
N SER A 192 -1.77 1.47 15.92
CA SER A 192 -1.50 0.26 16.69
C SER A 192 -2.41 -0.90 16.28
N TYR A 193 -2.16 -2.12 16.77
CA TYR A 193 -3.01 -3.28 16.48
C TYR A 193 -4.33 -3.30 17.28
N ASP A 194 -4.48 -2.39 18.24
CA ASP A 194 -5.71 -2.19 19.00
C ASP A 194 -6.67 -1.21 18.36
N ASP A 195 -6.18 -0.38 17.44
CA ASP A 195 -7.00 0.51 16.62
C ASP A 195 -7.95 -0.29 15.72
N GLU A 196 -9.25 -0.01 15.81
CA GLU A 196 -10.19 -0.37 14.74
C GLU A 196 -10.18 0.73 13.68
N ILE A 197 -9.92 0.34 12.44
CA ILE A 197 -9.75 1.20 11.27
C ILE A 197 -11.07 1.31 10.52
N ALA A 198 -11.41 2.51 10.06
CA ALA A 198 -12.59 2.73 9.22
C ALA A 198 -12.34 2.23 7.80
N THR A 199 -13.10 1.22 7.40
CA THR A 199 -13.05 0.53 6.10
C THR A 199 -14.40 0.63 5.39
N LEU A 200 -14.49 0.19 4.13
CA LEU A 200 -15.70 0.24 3.32
C LEU A 200 -16.02 -1.13 2.71
N ASN A 201 -17.19 -1.67 3.06
CA ASN A 201 -17.73 -2.81 2.34
C ASN A 201 -18.08 -2.41 0.90
N LEU A 202 -17.34 -2.91 -0.08
CA LEU A 202 -17.53 -2.51 -1.49
C LEU A 202 -18.85 -2.97 -2.11
N LYS A 203 -19.56 -3.92 -1.49
CA LYS A 203 -20.85 -4.44 -1.96
C LYS A 203 -22.02 -3.63 -1.37
N THR A 204 -22.01 -3.40 -0.06
CA THR A 204 -23.10 -2.71 0.64
C THR A 204 -22.88 -1.21 0.77
N GLU A 205 -21.66 -0.72 0.58
CA GLU A 205 -21.18 0.66 0.84
C GLU A 205 -21.21 1.07 2.33
N GLU A 206 -21.29 0.09 3.24
CA GLU A 206 -21.26 0.31 4.69
C GLU A 206 -19.84 0.63 5.20
N LEU A 207 -19.79 1.52 6.19
CA LEU A 207 -18.60 1.83 6.98
C LEU A 207 -18.42 0.73 8.04
N GLU A 208 -17.41 -0.11 7.87
CA GLU A 208 -17.05 -1.19 8.80
C GLU A 208 -15.80 -0.79 9.58
N TYR A 209 -15.79 -0.99 10.90
CA TYR A 209 -14.59 -0.85 11.71
C TYR A 209 -13.85 -2.18 11.86
N GLN A 210 -12.65 -2.29 11.27
CA GLN A 210 -11.85 -3.53 11.24
C GLN A 210 -10.48 -3.32 11.89
N LYS A 211 -10.04 -4.24 12.76
CA LYS A 211 -8.66 -4.23 13.29
C LYS A 211 -7.64 -4.54 12.17
N PRO A 212 -6.44 -3.93 12.19
CA PRO A 212 -5.43 -4.20 11.19
C PRO A 212 -4.73 -5.53 11.45
N GLU A 213 -4.54 -6.31 10.39
CA GLU A 213 -3.75 -7.54 10.38
C GLU A 213 -2.24 -7.23 10.27
N LYS A 214 -1.88 -6.03 9.79
CA LYS A 214 -0.50 -5.64 9.48
C LYS A 214 -0.37 -4.11 9.51
N ILE A 215 0.66 -3.55 10.15
CA ILE A 215 0.89 -2.08 10.18
C ILE A 215 2.36 -1.76 9.88
N VAL A 216 2.58 -0.89 8.89
CA VAL A 216 3.83 -0.79 8.15
C VAL A 216 4.26 0.68 7.97
N ARG A 217 5.56 0.97 8.12
CA ARG A 217 6.21 2.29 7.95
C ARG A 217 7.66 2.12 7.45
N PHE A 218 8.18 3.04 6.63
CA PHE A 218 9.51 3.09 5.99
C PHE A 218 9.81 4.45 5.33
N ARG A 219 10.95 4.71 4.66
CA ARG A 219 11.29 6.01 4.02
C ARG A 219 11.66 5.86 2.54
N ARG A 220 10.85 6.46 1.67
CA ARG A 220 11.09 6.52 0.22
C ARG A 220 11.84 7.80 -0.13
N ASN A 221 12.69 7.68 -1.14
CA ASN A 221 13.43 8.76 -1.79
C ASN A 221 13.38 8.52 -3.31
N ASP A 222 12.15 8.48 -3.85
CA ASP A 222 11.81 8.01 -5.20
C ASP A 222 10.39 8.49 -5.58
N LYS A 223 10.08 8.55 -6.88
CA LYS A 223 8.85 9.11 -7.45
C LYS A 223 7.58 8.55 -6.79
N MET A 224 6.65 9.42 -6.43
CA MET A 224 5.29 9.04 -6.01
C MET A 224 4.24 9.75 -6.86
N ILE A 225 3.08 9.11 -7.03
CA ILE A 225 1.96 9.72 -7.73
C ILE A 225 1.11 10.49 -6.72
N SER A 226 1.17 11.82 -6.83
CA SER A 226 0.29 12.76 -6.15
C SER A 226 -0.95 13.01 -7.02
N ILE A 227 -2.13 12.67 -6.51
CA ILE A 227 -3.41 13.04 -7.14
C ILE A 227 -4.04 14.18 -6.34
N LYS A 228 -3.89 15.41 -6.82
CA LYS A 228 -4.33 16.61 -6.09
C LYS A 228 -5.58 17.24 -6.71
N GLY A 229 -6.75 16.86 -6.20
CA GLY A 229 -8.02 17.46 -6.57
C GLY A 229 -8.49 18.56 -5.62
N ARG A 230 -9.57 19.25 -6.00
CA ARG A 230 -10.31 20.14 -5.10
C ARG A 230 -10.93 19.35 -3.93
N LEU A 231 -11.35 18.12 -4.18
CA LEU A 231 -12.23 17.35 -3.29
C LEU A 231 -11.55 16.21 -2.54
N PHE A 232 -10.47 15.64 -3.10
CA PHE A 232 -9.59 14.64 -2.49
C PHE A 232 -8.13 14.99 -2.77
N ASP A 233 -7.21 14.45 -1.97
CA ASP A 233 -5.76 14.61 -2.04
C ASP A 233 -5.17 13.28 -1.59
N VAL A 234 -4.26 12.69 -2.36
CA VAL A 234 -3.62 11.42 -2.04
C VAL A 234 -2.25 11.38 -2.68
N CYS A 235 -1.27 10.77 -2.01
CA CYS A 235 0.06 10.54 -2.55
C CYS A 235 0.48 9.12 -2.23
N VAL A 236 0.73 8.33 -3.28
CA VAL A 236 0.91 6.88 -3.20
C VAL A 236 1.85 6.40 -4.31
N THR A 237 2.32 5.16 -4.23
CA THR A 237 3.08 4.52 -5.31
C THR A 237 2.23 4.25 -6.55
N PRO A 238 2.83 4.06 -7.74
CA PRO A 238 2.06 3.80 -8.97
C PRO A 238 1.20 2.52 -8.93
N ASP A 239 1.61 1.53 -8.13
CA ASP A 239 0.88 0.26 -7.92
C ASP A 239 -0.36 0.39 -7.03
N HIS A 240 -0.56 1.53 -6.39
CA HIS A 240 -1.51 1.65 -5.29
C HIS A 240 -2.99 1.53 -5.70
N LYS A 241 -3.82 0.81 -4.92
CA LYS A 241 -5.26 0.66 -5.22
C LYS A 241 -6.09 1.85 -4.75
N MET A 242 -6.88 2.44 -5.66
CA MET A 242 -7.91 3.43 -5.37
C MET A 242 -9.30 2.76 -5.33
N VAL A 243 -10.20 3.16 -4.43
CA VAL A 243 -11.61 2.71 -4.48
C VAL A 243 -12.39 3.58 -5.46
N VAL A 244 -12.82 2.97 -6.57
CA VAL A 244 -13.46 3.66 -7.71
C VAL A 244 -14.65 2.88 -8.28
N LYS A 245 -15.44 3.55 -9.11
CA LYS A 245 -16.37 2.94 -10.07
C LYS A 245 -16.39 3.72 -11.38
N GLU A 246 -16.92 3.13 -12.45
CA GLU A 246 -17.22 3.86 -13.68
C GLU A 246 -18.58 4.55 -13.59
N LYS A 247 -18.78 5.68 -14.29
CA LYS A 247 -20.05 6.44 -14.29
C LYS A 247 -21.25 5.59 -14.73
N SER A 248 -21.01 4.54 -15.52
CA SER A 248 -21.99 3.56 -16.01
C SER A 248 -22.18 2.35 -15.10
N GLU A 249 -21.38 2.20 -14.04
CA GLU A 249 -21.41 1.05 -13.12
C GLU A 249 -22.01 1.46 -11.77
N SER A 250 -22.75 0.53 -11.14
CA SER A 250 -23.22 0.69 -9.76
C SER A 250 -22.12 0.39 -8.73
N ASN A 251 -21.26 -0.58 -9.02
CA ASN A 251 -20.45 -1.30 -8.04
C ASN A 251 -19.07 -0.65 -7.85
N TRP A 252 -18.58 -0.67 -6.61
CA TRP A 252 -17.24 -0.19 -6.28
C TRP A 252 -16.20 -1.30 -6.41
N ARG A 253 -15.02 -0.94 -6.91
CA ARG A 253 -13.88 -1.83 -7.07
C ARG A 253 -12.58 -1.14 -6.67
N LEU A 254 -11.61 -1.93 -6.25
CA LEU A 254 -10.25 -1.46 -5.99
C LEU A 254 -9.47 -1.47 -7.30
N THR A 255 -9.40 -0.33 -7.98
CA THR A 255 -8.64 -0.17 -9.24
C THR A 255 -7.31 0.53 -8.97
N PRO A 256 -6.18 -0.03 -9.45
CA PRO A 256 -4.86 0.59 -9.38
C PRO A 256 -4.75 1.98 -9.97
N LEU A 257 -3.84 2.78 -9.43
CA LEU A 257 -3.57 4.10 -9.94
C LEU A 257 -2.91 4.08 -11.33
N ASN A 258 -1.95 3.20 -11.59
CA ASN A 258 -1.37 3.05 -12.94
C ASN A 258 -2.39 2.60 -14.00
N GLU A 259 -3.33 1.72 -13.68
CA GLU A 259 -4.45 1.34 -14.57
C GLU A 259 -5.38 2.53 -14.87
N LEU A 260 -5.66 3.36 -13.86
CA LEU A 260 -6.45 4.58 -14.03
C LEU A 260 -5.71 5.62 -14.89
N ILE A 261 -4.38 5.69 -14.79
CA ILE A 261 -3.55 6.58 -15.61
C ILE A 261 -3.47 6.08 -17.07
N SER A 262 -3.26 4.79 -17.30
CA SER A 262 -3.09 4.23 -18.65
C SER A 262 -4.35 4.33 -19.51
N LYS A 263 -5.53 4.36 -18.88
CA LYS A 263 -6.83 4.60 -19.53
C LYS A 263 -7.15 6.08 -19.77
N GLY A 264 -6.29 7.00 -19.30
CA GLY A 264 -6.45 8.45 -19.38
C GLY A 264 -5.68 9.11 -20.52
N LYS A 265 -5.61 10.44 -20.49
CA LYS A 265 -4.71 11.20 -21.38
C LYS A 265 -3.36 11.36 -20.68
N SER A 266 -2.47 10.41 -20.95
CA SER A 266 -1.15 10.30 -20.32
C SER A 266 -0.26 11.51 -20.59
N ASP A 267 -0.31 12.02 -21.82
CA ASP A 267 0.29 13.26 -22.30
C ASP A 267 -0.16 14.50 -21.50
N GLN A 268 -1.43 14.56 -21.10
CA GLN A 268 -2.01 15.68 -20.37
C GLN A 268 -1.97 15.49 -18.84
N LYS A 269 -1.54 14.32 -18.36
CA LYS A 269 -1.64 13.88 -16.96
C LYS A 269 -3.08 14.02 -16.41
N ILE A 270 -4.07 13.62 -17.23
CA ILE A 270 -5.51 13.67 -16.89
C ILE A 270 -6.07 12.25 -16.77
N LEU A 271 -6.60 11.94 -15.58
CA LEU A 271 -7.34 10.71 -15.29
C LEU A 271 -8.69 10.68 -16.05
N PRO A 272 -9.25 9.50 -16.39
CA PRO A 272 -10.46 9.41 -17.20
C PRO A 272 -11.69 10.02 -16.53
N GLU A 273 -12.48 10.79 -17.28
CA GLU A 273 -13.74 11.38 -16.77
C GLU A 273 -14.78 10.32 -16.38
N LYS A 274 -14.66 9.09 -16.88
CA LYS A 274 -15.57 8.00 -16.50
C LYS A 274 -15.36 7.51 -15.06
N TYR A 275 -14.18 7.65 -14.46
CA TYR A 275 -13.92 7.14 -13.10
C TYR A 275 -14.39 8.09 -11.99
N ARG A 276 -15.08 7.54 -11.00
CA ARG A 276 -15.57 8.20 -9.78
C ARG A 276 -14.78 7.65 -8.59
N ALA A 277 -14.33 8.51 -7.67
CA ALA A 277 -13.70 8.08 -6.41
C ALA A 277 -14.72 8.06 -5.25
N LYS A 278 -14.63 7.12 -4.30
CA LYS A 278 -15.53 7.10 -3.13
C LYS A 278 -15.04 8.04 -2.03
N LYS A 279 -15.94 8.86 -1.47
CA LYS A 279 -15.67 9.70 -0.29
C LYS A 279 -16.71 9.63 0.83
N ASN A 280 -17.80 8.88 0.66
CA ASN A 280 -18.86 8.68 1.64
C ASN A 280 -19.16 7.18 1.83
N CYS A 281 -20.08 6.87 2.74
CA CYS A 281 -20.46 5.52 3.15
C CYS A 281 -21.87 5.53 3.77
N LYS A 282 -22.43 4.34 4.04
CA LYS A 282 -23.61 4.15 4.90
C LYS A 282 -23.12 3.83 6.31
N TRP A 283 -23.74 4.41 7.33
CA TRP A 283 -23.38 4.18 8.74
C TRP A 283 -24.52 3.44 9.44
N LEU A 284 -24.36 2.12 9.62
CA LEU A 284 -25.41 1.25 10.14
C LEU A 284 -25.11 0.66 11.53
N GLU A 285 -23.86 0.73 12.03
CA GLU A 285 -23.51 0.48 13.44
C GLU A 285 -24.05 1.58 14.39
N GLY A 286 -24.66 2.65 13.87
CA GLY A 286 -25.05 3.84 14.64
C GLY A 286 -26.26 3.63 15.55
N VAL A 287 -26.05 3.75 16.87
CA VAL A 287 -27.08 3.51 17.90
C VAL A 287 -28.12 4.63 17.96
N GLU A 288 -29.39 4.28 18.09
CA GLU A 288 -30.50 5.23 18.26
C GLU A 288 -30.88 5.29 19.75
N GLU A 289 -30.56 6.41 20.42
CA GLU A 289 -30.76 6.59 21.87
C GLU A 289 -32.00 7.46 22.14
N SER A 290 -32.88 7.07 23.05
CA SER A 290 -34.11 7.82 23.35
C SER A 290 -33.92 8.91 24.41
N ILE A 291 -33.08 8.64 25.42
CA ILE A 291 -32.95 9.46 26.63
C ILE A 291 -31.47 9.72 26.95
N PHE A 292 -31.12 10.99 27.12
CA PHE A 292 -29.90 11.40 27.80
C PHE A 292 -30.18 11.58 29.30
N LYS A 293 -29.41 10.89 30.14
CA LYS A 293 -29.42 11.08 31.60
C LYS A 293 -28.19 11.88 32.02
N ILE A 294 -28.37 12.98 32.77
CA ILE A 294 -27.23 13.78 33.25
C ILE A 294 -26.41 12.93 34.25
N PRO A 295 -25.12 12.63 34.00
CA PRO A 295 -24.34 11.77 34.89
C PRO A 295 -24.17 12.36 36.28
N MET A 296 -24.42 11.54 37.30
CA MET A 296 -24.09 11.87 38.68
C MET A 296 -22.57 11.96 38.83
N LEU A 297 -22.09 13.01 39.49
CA LEU A 297 -20.68 13.24 39.72
C LEU A 297 -20.43 13.39 41.22
N ALA A 298 -19.63 12.49 41.78
CA ALA A 298 -19.20 12.58 43.17
C ALA A 298 -18.32 13.82 43.36
N ASP A 299 -18.58 14.57 44.42
CA ASP A 299 -17.81 15.74 44.83
C ASP A 299 -17.47 15.56 46.31
N ASN A 300 -16.18 15.46 46.65
CA ASN A 300 -15.72 15.16 48.01
C ASN A 300 -16.15 16.21 49.06
N LYS A 301 -16.77 17.33 48.66
CA LYS A 301 -17.33 18.33 49.58
C LYS A 301 -18.81 18.13 49.93
N TYR A 302 -19.57 17.32 49.19
CA TYR A 302 -21.00 17.12 49.46
C TYR A 302 -21.44 15.68 49.13
N PRO A 303 -22.03 14.93 50.09
CA PRO A 303 -22.51 13.58 49.83
C PRO A 303 -23.62 13.57 48.78
N ILE A 304 -23.66 12.48 48.00
CA ILE A 304 -24.69 12.25 46.99
C ILE A 304 -26.05 12.13 47.70
N ARG A 305 -27.04 12.91 47.25
CA ARG A 305 -28.45 12.69 47.60
C ARG A 305 -29.10 11.86 46.49
N GLU A 306 -29.83 10.82 46.87
CA GLU A 306 -30.47 9.84 45.95
C GLU A 306 -31.74 10.39 45.28
N HIS A 307 -31.62 11.53 44.60
CA HIS A 307 -32.74 12.16 43.90
C HIS A 307 -32.44 12.25 42.41
N THR A 308 -33.02 11.28 41.68
CA THR A 308 -33.39 11.34 40.25
C THR A 308 -32.44 12.09 39.32
N THR A 309 -31.61 11.35 38.58
CA THR A 309 -30.95 11.88 37.37
C THR A 309 -32.01 12.47 36.43
N THR A 310 -31.89 13.75 36.09
CA THR A 310 -32.81 14.37 35.12
C THR A 310 -32.70 13.65 33.78
N GLU A 311 -33.82 13.10 33.33
CA GLU A 311 -33.96 12.45 32.04
C GLU A 311 -34.41 13.48 31.00
N ILE A 312 -33.69 13.55 29.89
CA ILE A 312 -33.91 14.52 28.81
C ILE A 312 -34.01 13.73 27.51
N SER A 313 -34.95 14.05 26.63
CA SER A 313 -34.99 13.44 25.29
C SER A 313 -33.65 13.64 24.59
N MET A 314 -33.06 12.56 24.08
CA MET A 314 -31.71 12.60 23.47
C MET A 314 -31.64 13.64 22.34
N ASP A 315 -32.65 13.71 21.48
CA ASP A 315 -32.73 14.69 20.40
C ASP A 315 -32.65 16.14 20.91
N VAL A 316 -33.35 16.46 22.01
CA VAL A 316 -33.33 17.77 22.64
C VAL A 316 -31.97 18.05 23.28
N PHE A 317 -31.35 17.05 23.91
CA PHE A 317 -29.99 17.18 24.42
C PHE A 317 -28.97 17.42 23.28
N LEU A 318 -29.09 16.71 22.16
CA LEU A 318 -28.20 16.86 21.00
C LEU A 318 -28.35 18.22 20.31
N GLU A 319 -29.59 18.70 20.18
CA GLU A 319 -29.90 20.06 19.73
C GLU A 319 -29.24 21.10 20.65
N PHE A 320 -29.41 20.97 21.98
CA PHE A 320 -28.74 21.82 22.96
C PHE A 320 -27.21 21.72 22.86
N PHE A 321 -26.67 20.52 22.65
CA PHE A 321 -25.24 20.29 22.72
C PHE A 321 -24.48 20.86 21.52
N GLY A 322 -25.11 20.94 20.32
CA GLY A 322 -24.56 21.69 19.19
C GLY A 322 -24.59 23.21 19.42
N TRP A 323 -25.65 23.74 20.06
CA TRP A 323 -25.68 25.13 20.52
C TRP A 323 -24.61 25.43 21.59
N TYR A 324 -24.36 24.49 22.50
CA TYR A 324 -23.30 24.62 23.51
C TYR A 324 -21.90 24.49 22.90
N LEU A 325 -21.65 23.54 21.99
CA LEU A 325 -20.34 23.42 21.33
C LEU A 325 -20.04 24.57 20.36
N SER A 326 -21.03 25.38 19.98
CA SER A 326 -20.82 26.67 19.30
C SER A 326 -20.65 27.82 20.30
N GLY A 327 -21.76 28.36 20.84
CA GLY A 327 -21.74 29.56 21.69
C GLY A 327 -21.51 29.34 23.20
N GLY A 328 -21.31 28.10 23.65
CA GLY A 328 -21.40 27.71 25.06
C GLY A 328 -20.20 28.04 25.95
N SER A 329 -20.51 28.32 27.22
CA SER A 329 -19.57 28.39 28.34
C SER A 329 -20.26 28.01 29.67
N THR A 330 -19.47 27.67 30.69
CA THR A 330 -19.98 27.37 32.03
C THR A 330 -18.98 27.73 33.13
N TYR A 331 -19.47 28.20 34.28
CA TYR A 331 -18.64 28.64 35.41
C TYR A 331 -19.40 28.60 36.75
N ALA A 332 -18.66 28.51 37.85
CA ALA A 332 -19.18 28.75 39.19
C ALA A 332 -19.12 30.24 39.52
N ALA A 333 -20.19 30.78 40.11
CA ALA A 333 -20.32 32.17 40.54
C ALA A 333 -20.64 32.26 42.04
N LYS A 334 -20.59 33.47 42.62
CA LYS A 334 -20.90 33.71 44.05
C LYS A 334 -22.33 33.28 44.48
N ARG A 335 -23.23 33.01 43.53
CA ARG A 335 -24.62 32.55 43.76
C ARG A 335 -24.95 31.34 42.88
N GLY A 336 -24.11 30.30 42.94
CA GLY A 336 -24.35 29.02 42.27
C GLY A 336 -23.68 28.89 40.90
N TYR A 337 -24.12 27.90 40.13
CA TYR A 337 -23.50 27.46 38.89
C TYR A 337 -24.23 28.02 37.68
N VAL A 338 -23.48 28.53 36.70
CA VAL A 338 -23.99 29.30 35.56
C VAL A 338 -23.59 28.62 34.26
N ASN A 339 -24.58 28.30 33.44
CA ASN A 339 -24.40 27.82 32.08
C ASN A 339 -24.89 28.91 31.11
N THR A 340 -24.14 29.15 30.04
CA THR A 340 -24.41 30.29 29.14
C THR A 340 -24.16 29.89 27.70
N ILE A 341 -25.03 30.30 26.79
CA ILE A 341 -24.81 30.23 25.33
C ILE A 341 -24.88 31.67 24.79
N THR A 342 -23.76 32.18 24.29
CA THR A 342 -23.68 33.50 23.64
C THR A 342 -24.08 33.37 22.17
N GLN A 343 -25.03 34.18 21.72
CA GLN A 343 -25.51 34.16 20.33
C GLN A 343 -25.57 35.59 19.74
N THR A 344 -24.95 35.77 18.57
CA THR A 344 -24.94 37.05 17.83
C THR A 344 -26.01 37.13 16.75
N LYS A 345 -26.43 35.98 16.21
CA LYS A 345 -27.50 35.83 15.21
C LYS A 345 -28.86 35.81 15.93
N GLU A 346 -29.42 36.98 16.23
CA GLU A 346 -30.57 37.10 17.15
C GLU A 346 -31.79 36.22 16.80
N LYS A 347 -32.02 35.93 15.51
CA LYS A 347 -33.06 35.02 15.04
C LYS A 347 -33.04 33.60 15.67
N TYR A 348 -31.90 33.15 16.19
CA TYR A 348 -31.75 31.85 16.85
C TYR A 348 -31.92 31.90 18.37
N ILE A 349 -32.07 33.09 18.97
CA ILE A 349 -32.25 33.22 20.43
C ILE A 349 -33.55 32.53 20.92
N PRO A 350 -34.72 32.67 20.25
CA PRO A 350 -35.93 31.96 20.66
C PRO A 350 -35.78 30.43 20.58
N GLU A 351 -35.10 29.94 19.54
CA GLU A 351 -34.85 28.51 19.32
C GLU A 351 -33.99 27.91 20.44
N ILE A 352 -32.89 28.58 20.80
CA ILE A 352 -32.00 28.16 21.90
C ILE A 352 -32.73 28.23 23.26
N MET A 353 -33.54 29.26 23.51
CA MET A 353 -34.32 29.36 24.75
C MET A 353 -35.37 28.24 24.83
N GLU A 354 -36.07 27.91 23.75
CA GLU A 354 -37.06 26.84 23.73
C GLU A 354 -36.41 25.44 23.81
N CYS A 355 -35.22 25.27 23.25
CA CYS A 355 -34.39 24.09 23.46
C CYS A 355 -34.10 23.87 24.95
N ILE A 356 -33.60 24.90 25.66
CA ILE A 356 -33.26 24.81 27.09
C ILE A 356 -34.51 24.58 27.96
N LYS A 357 -35.68 25.13 27.61
CA LYS A 357 -36.95 24.82 28.27
C LYS A 357 -37.37 23.36 28.10
N ARG A 358 -37.25 22.80 26.90
CA ARG A 358 -37.56 21.38 26.61
C ARG A 358 -36.64 20.40 27.37
N MET A 359 -35.54 20.87 27.94
CA MET A 359 -34.68 20.11 28.87
C MET A 359 -35.10 20.22 30.36
N GLY A 360 -36.16 20.98 30.67
CA GLY A 360 -36.62 21.24 32.04
C GLY A 360 -35.92 22.39 32.76
N PHE A 361 -35.13 23.22 32.07
CA PHE A 361 -34.45 24.38 32.67
C PHE A 361 -35.14 25.71 32.36
N ASN A 362 -34.87 26.72 33.19
CA ASN A 362 -35.42 28.08 33.04
C ASN A 362 -34.35 29.05 32.51
N PRO A 363 -34.32 29.34 31.18
CA PRO A 363 -33.36 30.28 30.59
C PRO A 363 -33.84 31.74 30.62
N PHE A 364 -32.90 32.67 30.69
CA PHE A 364 -33.15 34.11 30.50
C PHE A 364 -32.08 34.75 29.59
N LYS A 365 -32.47 35.78 28.80
CA LYS A 365 -31.55 36.57 27.98
C LYS A 365 -30.93 37.70 28.80
N LYS A 366 -29.62 37.88 28.72
CA LYS A 366 -28.91 39.08 29.16
C LYS A 366 -27.95 39.52 28.06
N ASN A 367 -28.18 40.69 27.46
CA ASN A 367 -27.45 41.16 26.28
C ASN A 367 -27.48 40.11 25.14
N LYS A 368 -26.34 39.46 24.85
CA LYS A 368 -26.21 38.41 23.82
C LYS A 368 -26.16 36.99 24.41
N ASP A 369 -26.25 36.89 25.73
CA ASP A 369 -26.04 35.66 26.50
C ASP A 369 -27.38 35.08 26.93
N ILE A 370 -27.58 33.79 26.65
CA ILE A 370 -28.73 33.00 27.10
C ILE A 370 -28.26 32.17 28.28
N ILE A 371 -28.80 32.44 29.46
CA ILE A 371 -28.25 31.97 30.76
C ILE A 371 -29.26 31.07 31.46
N PHE A 372 -28.80 29.94 32.00
CA PHE A 372 -29.57 29.08 32.90
C PHE A 372 -28.69 28.49 34.01
N HIS A 373 -29.31 28.04 35.10
CA HIS A 373 -28.61 27.54 36.28
C HIS A 373 -28.80 26.03 36.45
N SER A 374 -27.68 25.30 36.53
CA SER A 374 -27.62 23.89 36.95
C SER A 374 -26.16 23.53 37.29
N ARG A 375 -25.96 22.85 38.43
CA ARG A 375 -24.64 22.36 38.90
C ARG A 375 -24.20 21.13 38.11
N GLU A 376 -25.17 20.27 37.82
CA GLU A 376 -25.06 18.98 37.16
C GLU A 376 -24.63 19.22 35.70
N MET A 377 -25.31 20.13 35.00
CA MET A 377 -24.90 20.58 33.67
C MET A 377 -23.55 21.31 33.71
N HIS A 378 -23.26 22.14 34.71
CA HIS A 378 -21.94 22.77 34.82
C HIS A 378 -20.80 21.73 34.92
N TYR A 379 -20.94 20.76 35.82
CA TYR A 379 -19.94 19.72 36.02
C TYR A 379 -19.87 18.71 34.86
N TYR A 380 -20.97 18.48 34.13
CA TYR A 380 -20.96 17.68 32.91
C TYR A 380 -20.33 18.43 31.71
N LEU A 381 -20.69 19.70 31.50
CA LEU A 381 -20.29 20.48 30.32
C LEU A 381 -18.87 21.04 30.37
N LYS A 382 -18.30 21.25 31.57
CA LYS A 382 -16.91 21.74 31.75
C LYS A 382 -15.84 20.85 31.09
N LYS A 383 -16.16 19.58 30.79
CA LYS A 383 -15.20 18.60 30.25
C LYS A 383 -15.00 18.67 28.73
N PHE A 384 -15.85 19.39 28.00
CA PHE A 384 -15.79 19.47 26.53
C PHE A 384 -14.94 20.64 26.00
N GLY A 385 -13.93 21.05 26.79
CA GLY A 385 -12.97 22.08 26.43
C GLY A 385 -13.54 23.51 26.37
N LYS A 386 -12.73 24.41 25.82
CA LYS A 386 -13.05 25.82 25.53
C LYS A 386 -12.39 26.19 24.20
N SER A 387 -13.00 27.04 23.38
CA SER A 387 -12.41 27.59 22.13
C SER A 387 -11.60 26.55 21.31
N LYS A 388 -10.26 26.59 21.37
CA LYS A 388 -9.30 25.70 20.69
C LYS A 388 -9.28 24.23 21.16
N ASP A 389 -9.84 23.94 22.33
CA ASP A 389 -9.77 22.62 22.99
C ASP A 389 -11.13 21.87 22.91
N LYS A 390 -12.13 22.42 22.21
CA LYS A 390 -13.46 21.79 22.02
C LYS A 390 -13.38 20.48 21.21
N PHE A 391 -14.28 19.53 21.45
CA PHE A 391 -14.37 18.25 20.73
C PHE A 391 -15.79 17.64 20.78
N ILE A 392 -16.09 16.70 19.88
CA ILE A 392 -17.32 15.89 19.94
C ILE A 392 -17.01 14.59 20.72
N PRO A 393 -17.85 14.19 21.70
CA PRO A 393 -17.71 12.91 22.39
C PRO A 393 -17.87 11.72 21.44
N VAL A 394 -17.03 10.69 21.61
CA VAL A 394 -17.07 9.45 20.79
C VAL A 394 -18.46 8.81 20.79
N TRP A 395 -19.20 8.86 21.91
CA TRP A 395 -20.56 8.34 21.98
C TRP A 395 -21.53 9.07 21.03
N ILE A 396 -21.43 10.41 20.88
CA ILE A 396 -22.23 11.15 19.88
C ILE A 396 -21.80 10.76 18.47
N LYS A 397 -20.49 10.57 18.23
CA LYS A 397 -19.97 10.10 16.93
C LYS A 397 -20.40 8.67 16.58
N ASN A 398 -20.97 7.90 17.52
CA ASN A 398 -21.44 6.53 17.31
C ASN A 398 -22.97 6.39 17.39
N LEU A 399 -23.71 7.51 17.47
CA LEU A 399 -25.17 7.49 17.30
C LEU A 399 -25.56 7.24 15.83
N SER A 400 -26.85 7.06 15.58
CA SER A 400 -27.43 6.95 14.25
C SER A 400 -27.19 8.20 13.41
N SER A 401 -27.20 8.06 12.07
CA SER A 401 -27.09 9.21 11.16
C SER A 401 -28.17 10.27 11.40
N ARG A 402 -29.36 9.88 11.92
CA ARG A 402 -30.45 10.80 12.27
C ARG A 402 -30.05 11.72 13.43
N GLN A 403 -29.51 11.14 14.50
CA GLN A 403 -29.13 11.87 15.71
C GLN A 403 -27.84 12.67 15.54
N ILE A 404 -26.85 12.13 14.82
CA ILE A 404 -25.67 12.91 14.40
C ILE A 404 -26.09 14.15 13.60
N LYS A 405 -27.09 14.03 12.71
CA LYS A 405 -27.60 15.18 11.95
C LYS A 405 -28.26 16.25 12.85
N ILE A 406 -29.06 15.86 13.85
CA ILE A 406 -29.71 16.81 14.79
C ILE A 406 -28.65 17.64 15.56
N PHE A 407 -27.61 16.96 16.05
CA PHE A 407 -26.46 17.62 16.68
C PHE A 407 -25.75 18.58 15.71
N LEU A 408 -25.50 18.16 14.47
CA LEU A 408 -24.83 19.01 13.48
C LEU A 408 -25.70 20.20 13.03
N ASP A 409 -27.02 20.06 12.90
CA ASP A 409 -27.91 21.16 12.49
C ASP A 409 -27.84 22.36 13.45
N SER A 410 -27.86 22.12 14.76
CA SER A 410 -27.71 23.17 15.78
C SER A 410 -26.29 23.75 15.79
N LEU A 411 -25.25 22.91 15.70
CA LEU A 411 -23.85 23.34 15.62
C LEU A 411 -23.57 24.25 14.40
N PHE A 412 -24.13 23.92 13.24
CA PHE A 412 -24.01 24.71 12.01
C PHE A 412 -24.88 25.97 12.02
N LYS A 413 -26.04 26.00 12.69
CA LYS A 413 -26.76 27.27 12.92
C LYS A 413 -25.94 28.23 13.79
N GLY A 414 -25.25 27.68 14.80
CA GLY A 414 -24.30 28.36 15.70
C GLY A 414 -23.13 29.04 14.98
N ASP A 415 -22.04 28.33 14.69
CA ASP A 415 -20.82 28.91 14.09
C ASP A 415 -20.71 28.68 12.57
N GLY A 416 -21.65 27.95 11.97
CA GLY A 416 -21.66 27.66 10.54
C GLY A 416 -22.18 28.79 9.66
N SER A 417 -21.90 28.64 8.37
CA SER A 417 -22.47 29.39 7.24
C SER A 417 -23.48 28.51 6.50
N LEU A 418 -24.66 29.07 6.20
CA LEU A 418 -25.77 28.38 5.54
C LEU A 418 -26.14 29.07 4.22
N TYR A 419 -26.61 28.31 3.24
CA TYR A 419 -27.29 28.80 2.04
C TYR A 419 -28.67 29.37 2.38
N LYS A 420 -29.30 30.10 1.44
CA LYS A 420 -30.63 30.70 1.63
C LYS A 420 -31.74 29.67 1.93
N ASN A 421 -31.60 28.43 1.45
CA ASN A 421 -32.52 27.31 1.72
C ASN A 421 -32.24 26.60 3.07
N GLY A 422 -31.27 27.08 3.86
CA GLY A 422 -30.85 26.47 5.13
C GLY A 422 -29.70 25.47 5.02
N ASP A 423 -29.27 25.08 3.82
CA ASP A 423 -28.25 24.05 3.66
C ASP A 423 -26.87 24.49 4.16
N TRP A 424 -26.19 23.57 4.85
CA TRP A 424 -24.85 23.77 5.39
C TRP A 424 -23.82 23.98 4.27
N VAL A 425 -23.09 25.11 4.32
CA VAL A 425 -21.98 25.45 3.41
C VAL A 425 -20.64 25.05 4.02
N LYS A 426 -20.35 25.64 5.19
CA LYS A 426 -19.11 25.46 5.93
C LYS A 426 -19.31 25.66 7.44
N TYR A 427 -18.52 24.99 8.24
CA TYR A 427 -18.39 25.21 9.68
C TYR A 427 -16.98 25.74 9.98
N THR A 428 -16.87 26.76 10.84
CA THR A 428 -15.58 27.37 11.21
C THR A 428 -15.34 27.24 12.70
N THR A 429 -14.14 26.80 13.11
CA THR A 429 -13.74 26.68 14.52
C THR A 429 -12.25 26.94 14.71
N THR A 430 -11.82 27.25 15.94
CA THR A 430 -10.40 27.33 16.31
C THR A 430 -9.87 26.02 16.90
N SER A 431 -10.73 25.02 17.13
CA SER A 431 -10.31 23.67 17.54
C SER A 431 -10.08 22.79 16.32
N LYS A 432 -8.84 22.31 16.15
CA LYS A 432 -8.51 21.29 15.14
C LYS A 432 -9.35 20.03 15.34
N ARG A 433 -9.43 19.56 16.59
CA ARG A 433 -10.15 18.31 16.93
C ARG A 433 -11.64 18.41 16.62
N LEU A 434 -12.29 19.54 16.92
CA LEU A 434 -13.70 19.74 16.57
C LEU A 434 -13.92 19.76 15.05
N ALA A 435 -12.99 20.32 14.26
CA ALA A 435 -13.09 20.28 12.80
C ALA A 435 -12.98 18.84 12.25
N GLU A 436 -12.13 18.01 12.86
CA GLU A 436 -11.92 16.61 12.48
C GLU A 436 -13.06 15.70 12.94
N ASP A 437 -13.57 15.90 14.16
CA ASP A 437 -14.78 15.25 14.65
C ASP A 437 -16.01 15.61 13.79
N VAL A 438 -16.16 16.87 13.35
CA VAL A 438 -17.22 17.28 12.41
C VAL A 438 -17.04 16.62 11.03
N GLN A 439 -15.81 16.43 10.55
CA GLN A 439 -15.55 15.69 9.31
C GLN A 439 -15.96 14.20 9.41
N GLU A 440 -15.74 13.56 10.56
CA GLU A 440 -16.21 12.20 10.83
C GLU A 440 -17.74 12.14 10.94
N CYS A 441 -18.38 13.06 11.66
CA CYS A 441 -19.84 13.13 11.75
C CYS A 441 -20.48 13.39 10.37
N LEU A 442 -19.86 14.19 9.50
CA LEU A 442 -20.30 14.38 8.11
C LEU A 442 -20.23 13.09 7.29
N LEU A 443 -19.18 12.28 7.49
CA LEU A 443 -19.04 10.97 6.86
C LEU A 443 -20.15 10.01 7.31
N LYS A 444 -20.41 9.94 8.62
CA LYS A 444 -21.43 9.09 9.25
C LYS A 444 -22.88 9.52 8.99
N ILE A 445 -23.11 10.62 8.25
CA ILE A 445 -24.42 10.98 7.66
C ILE A 445 -24.44 10.88 6.13
N GLY A 446 -23.49 10.17 5.52
CA GLY A 446 -23.44 9.92 4.07
C GLY A 446 -22.90 11.09 3.22
N LEU A 447 -22.37 12.15 3.85
CA LEU A 447 -21.72 13.27 3.19
C LEU A 447 -20.19 13.10 3.22
N SER A 448 -19.43 14.13 2.81
CA SER A 448 -17.99 14.20 3.06
C SER A 448 -17.55 15.63 3.35
N GLY A 449 -16.80 15.81 4.44
CA GLY A 449 -16.16 17.09 4.77
C GLY A 449 -14.84 17.28 4.02
N ALA A 450 -14.42 18.52 3.82
CA ALA A 450 -13.05 18.90 3.48
C ALA A 450 -12.59 20.06 4.38
N ILE A 451 -11.53 19.86 5.15
CA ILE A 451 -10.98 20.85 6.07
C ILE A 451 -9.94 21.72 5.34
N SER A 452 -9.99 23.03 5.55
CA SER A 452 -8.95 23.98 5.14
C SER A 452 -8.64 24.95 6.27
N THR A 453 -7.38 25.36 6.41
CA THR A 453 -6.96 26.35 7.41
C THR A 453 -6.91 27.76 6.84
N GLU A 454 -7.31 28.75 7.65
CA GLU A 454 -7.22 30.18 7.36
C GLU A 454 -6.58 30.91 8.54
N ASP A 455 -5.57 31.76 8.31
CA ASP A 455 -4.97 32.61 9.33
C ASP A 455 -5.53 34.04 9.23
N PRO A 456 -6.33 34.51 10.21
CA PRO A 456 -6.88 35.87 10.21
C PRO A 456 -5.83 36.96 10.41
N MET A 457 -4.61 36.64 10.86
CA MET A 457 -3.53 37.63 10.97
C MET A 457 -2.98 38.06 9.60
N LEU A 458 -3.07 37.18 8.60
CA LEU A 458 -2.70 37.47 7.20
C LEU A 458 -3.78 38.27 6.44
N LYS A 459 -4.97 38.47 7.03
CA LYS A 459 -6.06 39.26 6.44
C LYS A 459 -6.05 40.71 6.90
N THR A 460 -6.56 41.60 6.04
CA THR A 460 -6.99 42.95 6.43
C THR A 460 -7.97 42.85 7.61
N PRO A 461 -7.81 43.65 8.69
CA PRO A 461 -8.75 43.64 9.81
C PRO A 461 -10.17 43.98 9.37
N GLU A 462 -11.16 43.23 9.85
CA GLU A 462 -12.57 43.50 9.54
C GLU A 462 -13.06 44.69 10.37
N LYS A 463 -13.71 45.67 9.73
CA LYS A 463 -14.30 46.81 10.43
C LYS A 463 -15.69 46.43 10.97
N ILE A 464 -15.83 46.37 12.29
CA ILE A 464 -17.08 46.07 13.00
C ILE A 464 -17.45 47.30 13.86
N GLY A 465 -18.43 48.07 13.39
CA GLY A 465 -18.63 49.44 13.88
C GLY A 465 -17.38 50.27 13.63
N ASP A 466 -16.97 51.10 14.59
CA ASP A 466 -15.76 51.92 14.48
C ASP A 466 -14.46 51.19 14.83
N ARG A 467 -14.52 49.87 15.11
CA ARG A 467 -13.37 49.08 15.54
C ARG A 467 -12.91 48.13 14.44
N TYR A 468 -11.63 48.20 14.12
CA TYR A 468 -10.94 47.17 13.34
C TYR A 468 -10.67 45.96 14.24
N ILE A 469 -11.21 44.81 13.88
CA ILE A 469 -11.07 43.56 14.62
C ILE A 469 -10.30 42.55 13.77
N ARG A 470 -9.31 41.91 14.38
CA ARG A 470 -8.48 40.86 13.75
C ARG A 470 -8.45 39.63 14.65
N GLY A 471 -8.75 38.47 14.09
CA GLY A 471 -8.60 37.19 14.78
C GLY A 471 -7.13 36.91 15.08
N LYS A 472 -6.86 36.29 16.24
CA LYS A 472 -5.49 35.95 16.72
C LYS A 472 -5.20 34.44 16.73
N LEU A 473 -6.10 33.64 16.18
CA LEU A 473 -6.03 32.18 16.19
C LEU A 473 -6.33 31.65 14.79
N LEU A 474 -5.57 30.63 14.38
CA LEU A 474 -5.80 29.87 13.15
C LEU A 474 -7.22 29.28 13.16
N GLN A 475 -7.94 29.45 12.05
CA GLN A 475 -9.28 28.93 11.85
C GLN A 475 -9.25 27.66 11.00
N TYR A 476 -9.97 26.64 11.44
CA TYR A 476 -10.23 25.41 10.69
C TYR A 476 -11.64 25.51 10.10
N ILE A 477 -11.73 25.40 8.78
CA ILE A 477 -12.97 25.54 8.01
C ILE A 477 -13.32 24.20 7.40
N VAL A 478 -14.38 23.55 7.90
CA VAL A 478 -14.92 22.31 7.34
C VAL A 478 -15.95 22.67 6.27
N SER A 479 -15.58 22.50 5.00
CA SER A 479 -16.48 22.67 3.85
C SER A 479 -17.30 21.40 3.61
N VAL A 480 -18.62 21.54 3.43
CA VAL A 480 -19.54 20.40 3.27
C VAL A 480 -19.74 20.06 1.80
N ASN A 481 -19.53 18.80 1.42
CA ASN A 481 -19.85 18.31 0.09
C ASN A 481 -21.19 17.56 0.12
N ARG A 482 -22.17 18.07 -0.64
CA ARG A 482 -23.52 17.47 -0.75
C ARG A 482 -23.67 16.67 -2.03
N GLU A 483 -23.43 17.30 -3.18
CA GLU A 483 -23.55 16.71 -4.52
C GLU A 483 -22.28 15.98 -4.99
N ARG A 484 -21.13 16.21 -4.33
CA ARG A 484 -19.79 15.83 -4.83
C ARG A 484 -19.06 14.84 -3.93
N ASN A 485 -19.81 13.90 -3.38
CA ASN A 485 -19.30 12.79 -2.56
C ASN A 485 -18.74 11.62 -3.38
N GLU A 486 -19.05 11.60 -4.68
CA GLU A 486 -18.49 10.65 -5.66
C GLU A 486 -17.86 11.44 -6.82
N PRO A 487 -16.77 12.20 -6.60
CA PRO A 487 -16.24 13.10 -7.61
C PRO A 487 -15.59 12.36 -8.79
N SER A 488 -15.70 12.96 -9.98
CA SER A 488 -14.91 12.54 -11.15
C SER A 488 -13.42 12.74 -10.90
N MET A 489 -12.62 11.74 -11.28
CA MET A 489 -11.17 11.78 -11.07
C MET A 489 -10.43 12.68 -12.07
N CYS A 490 -11.01 12.98 -13.23
CA CYS A 490 -10.38 13.83 -14.27
C CYS A 490 -10.06 15.26 -13.80
N TYR A 491 -10.81 15.79 -12.83
CA TYR A 491 -10.59 17.14 -12.28
C TYR A 491 -9.52 17.17 -11.16
N ALA A 492 -8.82 16.07 -10.92
CA ALA A 492 -7.71 16.01 -9.99
C ALA A 492 -6.38 16.04 -10.75
N LYS A 493 -5.49 16.96 -10.37
CA LYS A 493 -4.20 17.11 -11.04
C LYS A 493 -3.31 15.92 -10.67
N LEU A 494 -3.01 15.07 -11.65
CA LEU A 494 -2.04 14.00 -11.51
C LEU A 494 -0.62 14.59 -11.62
N GLN A 495 0.21 14.33 -10.62
CA GLN A 495 1.63 14.66 -10.67
C GLN A 495 2.43 13.49 -10.11
N GLU A 496 3.30 12.91 -10.94
CA GLU A 496 4.51 12.28 -10.43
C GLU A 496 5.33 13.37 -9.72
N ILE A 497 5.72 13.11 -8.47
CA ILE A 497 6.53 14.00 -7.65
C ILE A 497 7.74 13.25 -7.11
N ASP A 498 8.88 13.92 -7.06
CA ASP A 498 10.01 13.52 -6.23
C ASP A 498 9.59 13.54 -4.76
N TYR A 499 9.79 12.42 -4.07
CA TYR A 499 9.34 12.23 -2.71
C TYR A 499 10.45 11.65 -1.85
N ASP A 500 11.02 12.51 -1.01
CA ASP A 500 11.79 12.13 0.17
C ASP A 500 10.90 12.30 1.42
N GLY A 501 10.60 11.20 2.10
CA GLY A 501 9.76 11.20 3.29
C GLY A 501 9.37 9.79 3.75
N PHE A 502 8.69 9.70 4.90
CA PHE A 502 8.18 8.40 5.34
C PHE A 502 7.04 7.90 4.45
N VAL A 503 6.85 6.60 4.49
CA VAL A 503 6.04 5.83 3.58
C VAL A 503 5.46 4.64 4.37
N HIS A 504 4.21 4.27 4.15
CA HIS A 504 3.38 3.50 5.08
C HIS A 504 2.58 2.40 4.36
N CYS A 505 1.93 1.51 5.12
CA CYS A 505 0.88 0.61 4.63
C CYS A 505 0.14 0.01 5.83
N LEU A 506 -1.06 -0.50 5.62
CA LEU A 506 -1.86 -1.14 6.65
C LEU A 506 -2.75 -2.21 6.00
N THR A 507 -2.76 -3.44 6.49
CA THR A 507 -3.67 -4.49 6.00
C THR A 507 -4.83 -4.67 6.96
N VAL A 508 -6.03 -4.80 6.39
CA VAL A 508 -7.32 -5.07 7.02
C VAL A 508 -8.06 -6.08 6.14
N PRO A 509 -8.96 -6.91 6.71
CA PRO A 509 -9.61 -8.01 6.01
C PRO A 509 -10.26 -7.67 4.66
N ASN A 510 -10.99 -6.56 4.55
CA ASN A 510 -11.62 -6.17 3.27
C ASN A 510 -10.69 -5.39 2.30
N HIS A 511 -9.44 -5.14 2.72
CA HIS A 511 -8.40 -4.41 1.99
C HIS A 511 -8.79 -2.98 1.53
N THR A 512 -9.73 -2.34 2.22
CA THR A 512 -10.09 -0.93 2.01
C THR A 512 -9.85 -0.13 3.30
N MET A 513 -9.54 1.16 3.20
CA MET A 513 -9.50 2.05 4.37
C MET A 513 -9.80 3.50 3.97
N LEU A 514 -10.44 4.26 4.87
CA LEU A 514 -10.61 5.70 4.70
C LEU A 514 -9.31 6.42 5.07
N VAL A 515 -8.63 6.94 4.05
CA VAL A 515 -7.47 7.81 4.24
C VAL A 515 -7.85 9.29 4.18
N GLU A 516 -7.09 10.12 4.88
CA GLU A 516 -7.16 11.58 4.82
C GLU A 516 -5.79 12.16 4.46
N ARG A 517 -5.78 13.25 3.68
CA ARG A 517 -4.58 14.04 3.42
C ARG A 517 -4.95 15.49 3.17
N ASN A 518 -4.19 16.42 3.75
CA ASN A 518 -4.42 17.87 3.60
C ASN A 518 -5.88 18.30 3.82
N GLY A 519 -6.56 17.70 4.81
CA GLY A 519 -7.96 17.96 5.15
C GLY A 519 -9.01 17.21 4.32
N LYS A 520 -8.64 16.33 3.39
CA LYS A 520 -9.57 15.69 2.44
C LYS A 520 -9.52 14.16 2.52
N VAL A 521 -10.69 13.52 2.48
CA VAL A 521 -10.87 12.07 2.65
C VAL A 521 -11.12 11.31 1.33
N ILE A 522 -10.72 10.02 1.26
CA ILE A 522 -10.95 9.07 0.14
C ILE A 522 -10.70 7.62 0.62
N PHE A 523 -11.21 6.59 -0.08
CA PHE A 523 -10.93 5.17 0.23
C PHE A 523 -9.84 4.50 -0.67
N SER A 524 -9.01 3.58 -0.14
CA SER A 524 -7.78 3.00 -0.78
C SER A 524 -7.36 1.59 -0.28
N GLY A 525 -6.40 0.87 -0.92
CA GLY A 525 -5.92 -0.51 -0.54
C GLY A 525 -4.53 -1.03 -1.06
N ASN A 526 -4.17 -2.32 -0.84
CA ASN A 526 -2.77 -2.83 -0.61
C ASN A 526 -2.14 -3.88 -1.59
N THR A 527 -0.85 -4.31 -1.37
CA THR A 527 0.06 -5.11 -2.27
C THR A 527 0.69 -6.41 -1.67
N GLU A 528 0.77 -7.54 -2.44
CA GLU A 528 1.04 -8.92 -1.87
C GLU A 528 2.14 -9.88 -2.44
N ARG A 529 2.58 -9.87 -3.73
CA ARG A 529 3.20 -11.08 -4.40
C ARG A 529 4.28 -11.89 -3.64
N LYS A 530 5.37 -11.27 -3.20
CA LYS A 530 6.59 -11.97 -2.73
C LYS A 530 6.44 -12.75 -1.40
N HIS A 531 5.31 -12.60 -0.72
CA HIS A 531 4.93 -13.29 0.53
C HIS A 531 6.05 -13.57 1.59
N PRO A 532 6.92 -12.61 1.92
CA PRO A 532 8.06 -12.84 2.84
C PRO A 532 7.65 -13.12 4.30
N LEU A 533 6.36 -13.01 4.62
CA LEU A 533 5.83 -13.39 5.93
C LEU A 533 5.79 -14.91 6.11
N ALA A 534 5.68 -15.69 5.03
CA ALA A 534 5.70 -17.16 5.10
C ALA A 534 7.07 -17.67 5.59
N VAL A 535 8.17 -17.19 4.98
CA VAL A 535 9.55 -17.56 5.39
C VAL A 535 9.80 -17.23 6.86
N ILE A 536 9.43 -16.02 7.30
CA ILE A 536 9.56 -15.59 8.69
C ILE A 536 8.76 -16.51 9.63
N LYS A 537 7.50 -16.80 9.31
CA LYS A 537 6.62 -17.65 10.14
C LYS A 537 7.13 -19.09 10.23
N GLY A 538 7.52 -19.70 9.12
CA GLY A 538 8.03 -21.09 9.11
C GLY A 538 9.31 -21.24 9.92
N TYR A 539 10.28 -20.34 9.71
CA TYR A 539 11.56 -20.33 10.46
C TYR A 539 11.34 -20.14 11.96
N TRP A 540 10.39 -19.29 12.35
CA TRP A 540 10.03 -19.06 13.74
C TRP A 540 9.24 -20.20 14.38
N HIS A 541 8.37 -20.87 13.64
CA HIS A 541 7.65 -22.04 14.12
C HIS A 541 8.59 -23.21 14.42
N GLU A 542 9.65 -23.35 13.63
CA GLU A 542 10.50 -24.55 13.63
C GLU A 542 11.63 -24.53 14.67
N PHE A 543 12.37 -23.42 14.78
CA PHE A 543 13.62 -23.39 15.54
C PHE A 543 13.47 -22.85 16.96
N LYS A 544 14.36 -23.30 17.85
CA LYS A 544 14.36 -23.05 19.31
C LYS A 544 15.66 -22.38 19.76
N GLU A 545 15.85 -22.20 21.06
CA GLU A 545 17.01 -21.47 21.61
C GLU A 545 18.31 -22.27 21.50
N GLU A 546 18.20 -23.59 21.45
CA GLU A 546 19.31 -24.53 21.32
C GLU A 546 19.80 -24.66 19.86
N ASP A 547 18.99 -24.27 18.88
CA ASP A 547 19.32 -24.35 17.45
C ASP A 547 20.30 -23.24 17.04
N ASN A 548 21.47 -23.62 16.53
CA ASN A 548 22.51 -22.69 16.10
C ASN A 548 22.23 -22.13 14.69
N VAL A 549 21.09 -21.47 14.53
CA VAL A 549 20.56 -21.00 13.24
C VAL A 549 20.49 -19.47 13.12
N ALA A 550 20.39 -18.99 11.89
CA ALA A 550 20.17 -17.58 11.55
C ALA A 550 19.31 -17.44 10.28
N LEU A 551 18.27 -16.61 10.29
CA LEU A 551 17.57 -16.20 9.07
C LEU A 551 18.04 -14.80 8.66
N VAL A 552 18.50 -14.64 7.43
CA VAL A 552 19.09 -13.41 6.90
C VAL A 552 18.24 -12.89 5.76
N LEU A 553 17.52 -11.79 5.97
CA LEU A 553 16.70 -11.19 4.92
C LEU A 553 17.42 -10.01 4.27
N LYS A 554 17.87 -10.17 3.02
CA LYS A 554 18.35 -9.07 2.18
C LYS A 554 17.13 -8.39 1.55
N THR A 555 16.34 -7.71 2.37
CA THR A 555 15.23 -6.87 1.93
C THR A 555 15.57 -5.40 2.08
N TYR A 556 15.21 -4.63 1.06
CA TYR A 556 15.18 -3.16 1.06
C TYR A 556 13.78 -2.76 0.58
N ARG A 557 13.32 -1.54 0.89
CA ARG A 557 11.88 -1.25 0.74
C ARG A 557 11.58 -0.37 -0.45
N SER A 558 12.24 0.77 -0.52
CA SER A 558 12.33 1.65 -1.69
C SER A 558 13.71 2.31 -1.82
N SER A 559 14.44 2.47 -0.70
CA SER A 559 15.82 2.91 -0.66
C SER A 559 16.66 2.07 0.32
N TYR A 560 17.85 2.58 0.67
CA TYR A 560 18.83 1.93 1.54
C TYR A 560 19.24 2.82 2.73
N GLU A 561 18.49 3.88 3.00
CA GLU A 561 18.73 4.80 4.12
C GLU A 561 18.49 4.14 5.49
N GLU A 562 19.13 4.61 6.57
CA GLU A 562 19.00 3.98 7.90
C GLU A 562 17.54 3.98 8.45
N ALA A 563 16.69 4.88 7.94
CA ALA A 563 15.25 4.88 8.20
C ALA A 563 14.54 3.62 7.65
N GLU A 564 14.96 3.12 6.48
CA GLU A 564 14.46 1.88 5.86
C GLU A 564 14.82 0.66 6.70
N LYS A 565 16.09 0.61 7.13
CA LYS A 565 16.65 -0.48 7.92
C LYS A 565 15.90 -0.60 9.25
N ASN A 566 15.68 0.53 9.93
CA ASN A 566 14.89 0.59 11.15
C ASN A 566 13.41 0.25 10.94
N ALA A 567 12.83 0.56 9.79
CA ALA A 567 11.48 0.17 9.41
C ALA A 567 11.30 -1.35 9.22
N ILE A 568 12.26 -2.02 8.58
CA ILE A 568 12.25 -3.48 8.45
C ILE A 568 12.42 -4.13 9.84
N ARG A 569 13.40 -3.66 10.64
CA ARG A 569 13.60 -4.08 12.04
C ARG A 569 12.31 -3.94 12.87
N THR A 570 11.56 -2.85 12.68
CA THR A 570 10.29 -2.60 13.37
C THR A 570 9.16 -3.53 12.90
N THR A 571 9.10 -3.86 11.61
CA THR A 571 8.12 -4.82 11.08
C THR A 571 8.34 -6.21 11.69
N ILE A 572 9.59 -6.67 11.79
CA ILE A 572 9.93 -7.95 12.45
C ILE A 572 9.61 -7.92 13.94
N LYS A 573 9.96 -6.85 14.66
CA LYS A 573 9.56 -6.69 16.07
C LYS A 573 8.03 -6.77 16.26
N ARG A 574 7.26 -6.17 15.35
CA ARG A 574 5.79 -6.22 15.35
C ARG A 574 5.23 -7.61 15.04
N LEU A 575 5.87 -8.37 14.13
CA LEU A 575 5.45 -9.74 13.82
C LEU A 575 5.53 -10.65 15.06
N LYS A 576 6.62 -10.55 15.86
CA LYS A 576 6.75 -11.28 17.13
C LYS A 576 5.52 -11.09 18.04
N MET A 577 5.02 -9.85 18.15
CA MET A 577 3.85 -9.54 19.02
C MET A 577 2.55 -10.21 18.57
N VAL A 578 2.38 -10.49 17.27
CA VAL A 578 1.14 -11.07 16.70
C VAL A 578 1.27 -12.57 16.37
N THR A 579 2.47 -13.14 16.48
CA THR A 579 2.72 -14.58 16.53
C THR A 579 3.44 -14.92 17.84
N PRO A 580 2.72 -14.88 18.99
CA PRO A 580 3.33 -15.12 20.30
C PRO A 580 3.90 -16.53 20.41
N MET A 581 5.16 -16.62 20.84
CA MET A 581 5.93 -17.84 21.10
C MET A 581 6.88 -17.59 22.27
N ASP A 582 7.31 -18.65 22.95
CA ASP A 582 8.20 -18.57 24.12
C ASP A 582 9.63 -18.13 23.75
N TYR A 583 10.10 -18.55 22.58
CA TYR A 583 11.39 -18.17 22.00
C TYR A 583 11.20 -17.67 20.57
N TYR A 584 12.15 -16.89 20.05
CA TYR A 584 12.16 -16.45 18.65
C TYR A 584 13.57 -16.51 18.04
N PRO A 585 13.83 -17.48 17.16
CA PRO A 585 15.08 -17.59 16.41
C PRO A 585 15.53 -16.27 15.78
N PRO A 586 16.85 -15.98 15.79
CA PRO A 586 17.35 -14.68 15.42
C PRO A 586 17.16 -14.41 13.92
N ILE A 587 16.65 -13.21 13.60
CA ILE A 587 16.56 -12.71 12.23
C ILE A 587 17.51 -11.53 12.07
N TYR A 588 18.38 -11.65 11.07
CA TYR A 588 19.35 -10.66 10.64
C TYR A 588 18.87 -10.01 9.35
N LEU A 589 19.33 -8.79 9.09
CA LEU A 589 18.89 -8.01 7.94
C LEU A 589 20.10 -7.49 7.17
N ILE A 590 20.02 -7.56 5.84
CA ILE A 590 20.95 -6.87 4.93
C ILE A 590 20.15 -5.87 4.07
N PRO A 591 19.79 -4.70 4.64
CA PRO A 591 18.93 -3.71 3.99
C PRO A 591 19.73 -2.59 3.29
N ASN A 592 20.96 -2.89 2.87
CA ASN A 592 21.79 -2.03 2.03
C ASN A 592 21.65 -2.46 0.56
N MET A 593 22.12 -1.62 -0.36
CA MET A 593 22.42 -2.08 -1.70
C MET A 593 23.62 -3.02 -1.59
N LEU A 594 23.58 -4.13 -2.32
CA LEU A 594 24.72 -5.02 -2.51
C LEU A 594 25.05 -4.98 -4.00
N THR A 595 26.33 -4.85 -4.30
CA THR A 595 26.90 -5.11 -5.64
C THR A 595 26.67 -6.57 -6.03
N GLU A 596 26.85 -6.92 -7.31
CA GLU A 596 26.72 -8.33 -7.72
C GLU A 596 27.75 -9.24 -7.03
N ALA A 597 28.97 -8.74 -6.77
CA ALA A 597 29.98 -9.45 -5.99
C ALA A 597 29.54 -9.70 -4.53
N GLU A 598 28.90 -8.73 -3.87
CA GLU A 598 28.37 -8.91 -2.52
C GLU A 598 27.12 -9.81 -2.48
N ILE A 599 26.30 -9.83 -3.53
CA ILE A 599 25.21 -10.81 -3.70
C ILE A 599 25.78 -12.23 -3.82
N LEU A 600 26.82 -12.42 -4.64
CA LEU A 600 27.52 -13.70 -4.75
C LEU A 600 28.21 -14.09 -3.43
N GLY A 601 28.79 -13.12 -2.71
CA GLY A 601 29.32 -13.31 -1.35
C GLY A 601 28.24 -13.72 -0.34
N LEU A 602 27.02 -13.18 -0.45
CA LEU A 602 25.89 -13.59 0.38
C LEU A 602 25.47 -15.03 0.07
N HIS A 603 25.44 -15.41 -1.22
CA HIS A 603 25.25 -16.81 -1.60
C HIS A 603 26.39 -17.72 -1.06
N ALA A 604 27.63 -17.23 -1.03
CA ALA A 604 28.78 -17.98 -0.49
C ALA A 604 28.81 -18.07 1.05
N ARG A 605 28.14 -17.15 1.79
CA ARG A 605 27.94 -17.28 3.24
C ARG A 605 26.68 -18.06 3.60
N GLY A 606 25.62 -18.02 2.78
CA GLY A 606 24.37 -18.69 3.10
C GLY A 606 24.48 -20.22 3.10
N ASP A 607 23.90 -20.89 4.09
CA ASP A 607 23.90 -22.34 4.18
C ASP A 607 22.66 -22.97 3.52
N CYS A 608 21.56 -22.24 3.36
CA CYS A 608 20.38 -22.62 2.56
C CYS A 608 19.63 -21.39 2.02
N TYR A 609 19.30 -21.34 0.73
CA TYR A 609 18.35 -20.36 0.21
C TYR A 609 16.93 -20.84 0.52
N VAL A 610 16.03 -19.96 0.95
CA VAL A 610 14.62 -20.31 1.23
C VAL A 610 13.68 -19.25 0.67
N SER A 611 12.72 -19.65 -0.16
CA SER A 611 11.62 -18.78 -0.57
C SER A 611 10.28 -19.51 -0.49
N LEU A 612 9.32 -18.85 0.16
CA LEU A 612 7.92 -19.25 0.22
C LEU A 612 7.08 -18.17 -0.50
N ASP A 613 7.48 -17.90 -1.74
CA ASP A 613 6.79 -16.95 -2.62
C ASP A 613 5.57 -17.59 -3.30
N ARG A 614 4.68 -16.74 -3.84
CA ARG A 614 3.45 -17.15 -4.52
C ARG A 614 3.61 -17.40 -6.04
N GLY A 615 4.82 -17.26 -6.59
CA GLY A 615 5.10 -17.43 -8.01
C GLY A 615 6.17 -16.46 -8.50
N GLU A 616 7.16 -17.02 -9.21
CA GLU A 616 8.22 -16.34 -9.95
C GLU A 616 8.23 -16.80 -11.42
N GLY A 617 8.58 -15.90 -12.34
CA GLY A 617 8.73 -16.24 -13.76
C GLY A 617 9.99 -17.05 -14.08
N PHE A 618 11.00 -16.99 -13.21
CA PHE A 618 12.21 -17.83 -13.27
C PHE A 618 12.91 -18.01 -11.92
N GLY A 619 12.70 -17.11 -10.95
CA GLY A 619 13.36 -17.19 -9.64
C GLY A 619 14.85 -16.87 -9.72
N LEU A 620 15.22 -15.69 -10.25
CA LEU A 620 16.63 -15.32 -10.47
C LEU A 620 17.51 -15.43 -9.20
N SER A 621 16.95 -15.18 -8.02
CA SER A 621 17.65 -15.32 -6.74
C SER A 621 17.88 -16.80 -6.38
N HIS A 622 16.81 -17.62 -6.47
CA HIS A 622 16.81 -19.06 -6.26
C HIS A 622 17.82 -19.76 -7.20
N PHE A 623 17.82 -19.38 -8.47
CA PHE A 623 18.74 -19.84 -9.51
C PHE A 623 20.21 -19.46 -9.23
N THR A 624 20.46 -18.23 -8.77
CA THR A 624 21.82 -17.78 -8.42
C THR A 624 22.35 -18.54 -7.19
N ALA A 625 21.50 -18.84 -6.21
CA ALA A 625 21.85 -19.70 -5.07
C ALA A 625 22.14 -21.15 -5.49
N GLY A 626 21.31 -21.72 -6.38
CA GLY A 626 21.55 -23.04 -6.96
C GLY A 626 22.88 -23.10 -7.74
N ALA A 627 23.25 -22.02 -8.44
CA ALA A 627 24.53 -21.90 -9.14
C ALA A 627 25.73 -21.75 -8.18
N ALA A 628 25.55 -21.08 -7.04
CA ALA A 628 26.52 -21.10 -5.94
C ALA A 628 26.66 -22.51 -5.34
N GLY A 629 25.59 -23.30 -5.37
CA GLY A 629 25.53 -24.66 -4.83
C GLY A 629 24.96 -24.74 -3.43
N ASN A 630 24.20 -23.73 -3.02
CA ASN A 630 23.40 -23.81 -1.80
C ASN A 630 22.32 -24.90 -1.94
N PRO A 631 21.96 -25.59 -0.85
CA PRO A 631 20.62 -26.12 -0.67
C PRO A 631 19.56 -25.05 -1.00
N LEU A 632 18.49 -25.47 -1.68
CA LEU A 632 17.39 -24.60 -2.09
C LEU A 632 16.06 -25.18 -1.57
N ILE A 633 15.38 -24.42 -0.71
CA ILE A 633 13.98 -24.64 -0.33
C ILE A 633 13.15 -23.63 -1.13
N ALA A 634 12.19 -24.11 -1.92
CA ALA A 634 11.35 -23.26 -2.77
C ALA A 634 9.95 -23.82 -2.97
N THR A 635 8.93 -22.95 -3.06
CA THR A 635 7.58 -23.33 -3.50
C THR A 635 7.64 -24.09 -4.84
N ASN A 636 6.95 -25.22 -4.95
CA ASN A 636 6.98 -26.11 -6.14
C ASN A 636 6.19 -25.56 -7.35
N PHE A 637 6.31 -24.26 -7.67
CA PHE A 637 5.45 -23.56 -8.60
C PHE A 637 6.20 -22.52 -9.44
N GLY A 638 5.79 -22.35 -10.70
CA GLY A 638 6.37 -21.35 -11.60
C GLY A 638 7.76 -21.72 -12.12
N GLY A 639 8.53 -20.72 -12.52
CA GLY A 639 9.79 -20.93 -13.26
C GLY A 639 10.93 -21.60 -12.48
N VAL A 640 10.84 -21.68 -11.15
CA VAL A 640 11.85 -22.37 -10.31
C VAL A 640 11.93 -23.87 -10.63
N THR A 641 10.82 -24.48 -11.07
CA THR A 641 10.74 -25.91 -11.39
C THR A 641 11.47 -26.28 -12.70
N GLU A 642 12.10 -25.34 -13.41
CA GLU A 642 12.96 -25.63 -14.56
C GLU A 642 14.28 -26.28 -14.11
N TYR A 643 14.85 -25.83 -13.00
CA TYR A 643 16.12 -26.32 -12.44
C TYR A 643 15.98 -27.02 -11.09
N ALA A 644 15.04 -26.59 -10.24
CA ALA A 644 14.76 -27.26 -8.97
C ALA A 644 13.92 -28.53 -9.20
N LYS A 645 14.32 -29.64 -8.56
CA LYS A 645 13.73 -30.98 -8.62
C LYS A 645 13.86 -31.64 -7.25
N ASP A 646 12.99 -32.61 -6.91
CA ASP A 646 13.03 -33.31 -5.62
C ASP A 646 14.38 -34.01 -5.35
N ASP A 647 15.10 -34.37 -6.42
CA ASP A 647 16.40 -35.03 -6.35
C ASP A 647 17.58 -34.06 -6.20
N ASN A 648 17.37 -32.74 -6.32
CA ASN A 648 18.40 -31.70 -6.30
C ASN A 648 18.04 -30.45 -5.46
N SER A 649 16.82 -30.35 -4.95
CA SER A 649 16.27 -29.25 -4.15
C SER A 649 15.28 -29.81 -3.13
N TYR A 650 14.67 -28.92 -2.34
CA TYR A 650 13.56 -29.23 -1.45
C TYR A 650 12.36 -28.41 -1.91
N LEU A 651 11.39 -29.10 -2.51
CA LEU A 651 10.23 -28.47 -3.13
C LEU A 651 9.06 -28.46 -2.15
N VAL A 652 8.60 -27.25 -1.80
CA VAL A 652 7.55 -27.02 -0.81
C VAL A 652 6.20 -27.13 -1.49
N ASP A 653 5.30 -27.92 -0.90
CA ASP A 653 3.93 -28.05 -1.37
C ASP A 653 3.16 -26.71 -1.31
N TYR A 654 2.10 -26.64 -2.09
CA TYR A 654 1.26 -25.45 -2.19
C TYR A 654 -0.17 -25.83 -2.56
N THR A 655 -1.10 -24.93 -2.26
CA THR A 655 -2.44 -24.96 -2.85
C THR A 655 -2.54 -23.88 -3.92
N LEU A 656 -3.30 -24.11 -4.99
CA LEU A 656 -3.60 -23.06 -5.97
C LEU A 656 -4.69 -22.15 -5.42
N THR A 657 -4.39 -20.87 -5.27
CA THR A 657 -5.37 -19.84 -4.93
C THR A 657 -5.55 -18.85 -6.08
N PRO A 658 -6.71 -18.20 -6.23
CA PRO A 658 -6.87 -17.09 -7.18
C PRO A 658 -5.89 -15.95 -6.89
N VAL A 659 -5.41 -15.26 -7.92
CA VAL A 659 -4.49 -14.12 -7.77
C VAL A 659 -5.21 -12.93 -7.13
N TYR A 660 -5.19 -12.88 -5.80
CA TYR A 660 -5.65 -11.76 -5.00
C TYR A 660 -4.52 -10.74 -4.77
N GLY A 661 -4.87 -9.51 -4.36
CA GLY A 661 -3.85 -8.53 -3.95
C GLY A 661 -2.78 -8.20 -5.00
N MET A 662 -3.11 -8.20 -6.32
CA MET A 662 -2.17 -7.90 -7.42
C MET A 662 -2.65 -7.02 -8.62
N PRO A 663 -3.79 -6.31 -8.61
CA PRO A 663 -4.40 -5.76 -9.83
C PRO A 663 -3.58 -4.70 -10.62
N TRP A 664 -2.56 -4.07 -10.03
CA TRP A 664 -1.71 -3.04 -10.69
C TRP A 664 -0.75 -3.58 -11.73
N SER A 665 -0.46 -4.88 -11.69
CA SER A 665 0.06 -5.51 -12.88
C SER A 665 -1.10 -5.53 -13.88
N PRO A 666 -1.03 -4.80 -15.02
CA PRO A 666 -2.07 -4.87 -16.05
C PRO A 666 -2.17 -6.28 -16.64
N TRP A 667 -1.25 -7.17 -16.26
CA TRP A 667 -1.16 -8.56 -16.66
C TRP A 667 -1.75 -9.53 -15.61
N TYR A 668 -1.86 -9.14 -14.32
CA TYR A 668 -2.40 -10.01 -13.25
C TYR A 668 -3.89 -9.83 -12.99
N ARG A 669 -4.61 -10.95 -12.91
CA ARG A 669 -6.08 -10.99 -12.86
C ARG A 669 -6.57 -12.04 -11.88
N GLY A 670 -7.65 -11.74 -11.16
CA GLY A 670 -8.25 -12.66 -10.19
C GLY A 670 -8.86 -13.95 -10.75
N ASP A 671 -8.86 -14.15 -12.07
CA ASP A 671 -9.19 -15.44 -12.69
C ASP A 671 -7.97 -16.35 -12.92
N GLN A 672 -6.74 -15.81 -12.82
CA GLN A 672 -5.49 -16.58 -12.79
C GLN A 672 -5.27 -17.22 -11.41
N LEU A 673 -4.51 -18.31 -11.36
CA LEU A 673 -4.11 -18.97 -10.12
C LEU A 673 -2.62 -18.78 -9.85
N TRP A 674 -2.26 -18.74 -8.58
CA TRP A 674 -0.89 -18.68 -8.06
C TRP A 674 -0.74 -19.61 -6.85
N SER A 675 0.48 -19.87 -6.39
CA SER A 675 0.69 -20.76 -5.24
C SER A 675 0.43 -20.03 -3.92
N GLU A 676 -0.29 -20.67 -3.00
CA GLU A 676 -0.20 -20.37 -1.57
C GLU A 676 0.62 -21.51 -0.94
N PRO A 677 1.90 -21.28 -0.57
CA PRO A 677 2.80 -22.33 -0.10
C PRO A 677 2.43 -22.83 1.30
N ASP A 678 2.64 -24.11 1.56
CA ASP A 678 2.51 -24.70 2.88
C ASP A 678 3.68 -24.23 3.77
N ILE A 679 3.35 -23.36 4.73
CA ILE A 679 4.31 -22.78 5.67
C ILE A 679 4.89 -23.83 6.63
N LEU A 680 4.13 -24.90 6.94
CA LEU A 680 4.54 -25.97 7.84
C LEU A 680 5.40 -27.03 7.14
N HIS A 681 5.11 -27.34 5.86
CA HIS A 681 6.05 -28.12 5.04
C HIS A 681 7.34 -27.30 4.79
N GLY A 682 7.23 -25.99 4.52
CA GLY A 682 8.39 -25.11 4.44
C GLY A 682 9.24 -25.09 5.72
N ALA A 683 8.58 -25.13 6.89
CA ALA A 683 9.23 -25.25 8.20
C ALA A 683 9.98 -26.59 8.38
N SER A 684 9.30 -27.71 8.15
CA SER A 684 9.90 -29.04 8.33
C SER A 684 11.04 -29.33 7.35
N LEU A 685 11.02 -28.74 6.15
CA LEU A 685 12.16 -28.76 5.22
C LEU A 685 13.35 -27.92 5.73
N MET A 686 13.12 -26.78 6.40
CA MET A 686 14.19 -26.03 7.05
C MET A 686 14.83 -26.84 8.19
N ARG A 687 14.04 -27.52 9.04
CA ARG A 687 14.54 -28.48 10.05
C ARG A 687 15.39 -29.57 9.41
N HIS A 688 14.87 -30.21 8.37
CA HIS A 688 15.54 -31.32 7.69
C HIS A 688 16.92 -30.93 7.15
N VAL A 689 17.06 -29.78 6.47
CA VAL A 689 18.38 -29.36 5.94
C VAL A 689 19.37 -28.93 7.01
N TYR A 690 18.89 -28.41 8.15
CA TYR A 690 19.72 -28.02 9.30
C TYR A 690 20.29 -29.24 10.02
N GLU A 691 19.52 -30.33 10.14
CA GLU A 691 19.96 -31.58 10.74
C GLU A 691 20.81 -32.43 9.78
N ASN A 692 20.45 -32.47 8.49
CA ASN A 692 21.02 -33.37 7.49
C ASN A 692 22.05 -32.64 6.59
N GLN A 693 22.92 -31.83 7.18
CA GLN A 693 23.72 -30.82 6.46
C GLN A 693 24.62 -31.37 5.33
N GLU A 694 25.14 -32.59 5.43
CA GLU A 694 25.94 -33.16 4.33
C GLU A 694 25.09 -33.76 3.20
N GLU A 695 23.86 -34.18 3.49
CA GLU A 695 22.87 -34.51 2.45
C GLU A 695 22.43 -33.22 1.75
N SER A 696 22.10 -32.17 2.49
CA SER A 696 21.68 -30.89 1.90
C SER A 696 22.80 -30.24 1.08
N LYS A 697 24.04 -30.21 1.57
CA LYS A 697 25.20 -29.80 0.75
C LYS A 697 25.43 -30.72 -0.44
N ALA A 698 25.21 -32.04 -0.35
CA ALA A 698 25.29 -32.93 -1.51
C ALA A 698 24.21 -32.61 -2.55
N ARG A 699 23.00 -32.29 -2.09
CA ARG A 699 21.86 -31.89 -2.91
C ARG A 699 22.10 -30.53 -3.59
N GLY A 700 22.59 -29.53 -2.86
CA GLY A 700 23.03 -28.23 -3.41
C GLY A 700 24.20 -28.36 -4.42
N ARG A 701 25.20 -29.20 -4.13
CA ARG A 701 26.28 -29.56 -5.09
C ARG A 701 25.71 -30.19 -6.38
N LYS A 702 24.65 -30.99 -6.27
CA LYS A 702 23.96 -31.62 -7.41
C LYS A 702 23.15 -30.61 -8.23
N LEU A 703 22.46 -29.66 -7.59
CA LEU A 703 21.82 -28.51 -8.26
C LEU A 703 22.85 -27.65 -9.00
N ARG A 704 23.98 -27.30 -8.37
CA ARG A 704 25.08 -26.58 -9.04
C ARG A 704 25.60 -27.33 -10.26
N LYS A 705 25.81 -28.65 -10.14
CA LYS A 705 26.25 -29.51 -11.26
C LYS A 705 25.22 -29.58 -12.39
N TYR A 706 23.92 -29.52 -12.08
CA TYR A 706 22.85 -29.46 -13.06
C TYR A 706 22.81 -28.09 -13.78
N ILE A 707 22.93 -27.00 -13.03
CA ILE A 707 22.97 -25.63 -13.57
C ILE A 707 24.22 -25.43 -14.43
N SER A 708 25.40 -25.78 -13.94
CA SER A 708 26.67 -25.65 -14.66
C SER A 708 26.79 -26.55 -15.90
N LYS A 709 25.92 -27.56 -16.04
CA LYS A 709 25.84 -28.41 -17.25
C LYS A 709 24.87 -27.83 -18.29
N ASN A 710 23.75 -27.25 -17.88
CA ASN A 710 22.61 -26.99 -18.78
C ASN A 710 22.24 -25.49 -18.94
N PHE A 711 22.77 -24.59 -18.12
CA PHE A 711 22.34 -23.17 -18.07
C PHE A 711 23.49 -22.16 -18.10
N THR A 712 24.70 -22.56 -18.51
CA THR A 712 25.80 -21.59 -18.70
C THR A 712 25.49 -20.66 -19.87
N TRP A 713 26.12 -19.47 -19.90
CA TRP A 713 26.05 -18.56 -21.06
C TRP A 713 26.40 -19.23 -22.40
N GLU A 714 27.31 -20.22 -22.41
CA GLU A 714 27.60 -20.99 -23.61
C GLU A 714 26.42 -21.87 -24.05
N VAL A 715 25.82 -22.62 -23.11
CA VAL A 715 24.69 -23.51 -23.42
C VAL A 715 23.44 -22.73 -23.79
N ILE A 716 23.14 -21.64 -23.07
CA ILE A 716 21.99 -20.78 -23.38
C ILE A 716 22.20 -20.00 -24.68
N GLY A 717 23.41 -19.53 -24.97
CA GLY A 717 23.74 -18.91 -26.27
C GLY A 717 23.46 -19.87 -27.43
N LYS A 718 23.95 -21.12 -27.33
CA LYS A 718 23.67 -22.19 -28.30
C LYS A 718 22.17 -22.52 -28.38
N LYS A 719 21.45 -22.49 -27.26
CA LYS A 719 19.99 -22.73 -27.22
C LYS A 719 19.22 -21.60 -27.93
N ILE A 720 19.55 -20.34 -27.69
CA ILE A 720 18.95 -19.19 -28.40
C ILE A 720 19.17 -19.32 -29.91
N ILE A 721 20.41 -19.58 -30.33
CA ILE A 721 20.75 -19.76 -31.76
C ILE A 721 19.91 -20.90 -32.35
N LYS A 722 19.92 -22.09 -31.74
CA LYS A 722 19.15 -23.26 -32.21
C LYS A 722 17.65 -22.97 -32.30
N GLU A 723 17.06 -22.35 -31.28
CA GLU A 723 15.63 -22.05 -31.28
C GLU A 723 15.24 -21.06 -32.39
N ILE A 724 16.12 -20.12 -32.72
CA ILE A 724 15.94 -19.15 -33.82
C ILE A 724 16.20 -19.80 -35.19
N GLU A 725 17.20 -20.68 -35.32
CA GLU A 725 17.55 -21.34 -36.59
C GLU A 725 16.56 -22.44 -37.03
N ILE A 726 15.63 -22.84 -36.15
CA ILE A 726 14.51 -23.75 -36.44
C ILE A 726 13.30 -23.03 -37.09
N ILE A 727 13.37 -21.70 -37.26
CA ILE A 727 12.41 -20.88 -38.05
C ILE A 727 12.76 -20.91 -39.55
#